data_AF-A0A6I1G2C1-F1
#
_entry.id   AF-A0A6I1G2C1-F1
#
_cell.length_a   1.000
_cell.length_b   1.000
_cell.length_c   1.000
_cell.angle_alpha   90.00
_cell.angle_beta   90.00
_cell.angle_gamma   90.00
#
_symmetry.space_group_name_H-M   'P 1'
#
loop_
_entity.id
_entity.type
_entity.pdbx_description
1 polymer ?
#
loop_
_entity_poly.entity_id
_entity_poly.type
_entity_poly.pdbx_seq_one_letter_code
_entity_poly.pdbx_strand_id
1 'polypeptide(L)'
;MADSLTRCQALGFPRWRRNQDGDRILAQVDGAVPTAEGLRPDQAASGVELLELKGAGPSVRDHPTSTGELAQSSPWGGMSGAAVVVNDLVLGVVRSHNVAAGGMSLTVTPLTALDALPDSIRDVFVEALRLPDPAVWPVLPDRIAELSRAVLRVRDAADHPPRVADVDAGVFGARKARTDLDLHGDPYYPYVPRGVDATIRDALDRRVDGSDVRMLLLIGEAMAGKSRTGAHALQTHPVLRDQPVLIPAASPGLARIHDLVAQLTTGRDDAASGAVVLWLDDLNEYFAWLTEDLAAAWRAIPSLTVVATIRREQLATLQGDTEMRATWEFVNDEDQVEEIAISSDWSIDDQKALAVVAPDWIRAAAQEGTGLGELLGSARELLLKLRTADPKTRALVDLIVDWQLTGIPDLITEQQARELWPEYLPRRDAAGGPDHTRQMFAAAYRDACSPVGGTAASLVTGDGLHVRAEDLLVRHRGTQGGSTHPSVWAVAMDQALTVLETAPDIVTLVSYNAYTSGNYLIARRGWNAAAESGHPDAQVYLGALLALLSDPPDLQGARRWFTTAAEAGHTIAQYNLGVLLADLLDPPDLDEARRWYTTAAKAGNAAAQNSLGTLLSTRLNPPDLEEARHWYTTAAEAGHTDAQLNLGILLSTRLDPPNLAEARRWYTTAAEAGHTDAQYSLGILLVDVLDPPELEEARRWFNTAAEAGHTDAQFGLARLLSDWLDPPHLDEARRWYTTAADAGHTDAQLNLGILLSTRLDSPELDEARRRFTAAAEAGHIDAQYNLGVLLAGGLDPPDLEEARRWFTTAAEAGHTDAQSYLGVLFANLLDPPDLEEARRWFTTAAETGHTDAPYNLGFLLADLLDPPDLDEARRWYTTAAEAGHTIAQFSLGVLLSTRLDPPNLEEARRWYTAAAEAGHTIAQYNLGVLHLTRLEPPNLAEARRWFTTAAEAGYTAAQFNLGILLADLLKPADLEEARRWYTTAADAGHTDAQFNLGILLVDVCNPPELEEARRWFTTAAEAGHTDAQFGLARLLSDRMDPPDLDEARRWFAAAAEAGHTDAQFGLARLLSDRMDPPDLDEARRWYTTAAEAGHTDAQVYLGVLLAGLLDPPDLEEGRRWFTTAAEAGHTIAQYNLGVLLADLLDPPDLDEARRWYTTAAEAGHSEAAVALEHLRDMGS
;
A
#
# COMPACT_ATOMS: atom_id res chain seq x y z
N MET A 1 63.56 -47.83 12.49
CA MET A 1 64.53 -48.94 12.64
C MET A 1 65.24 -48.81 13.98
N ALA A 2 64.83 -49.58 15.00
CA ALA A 2 65.53 -49.66 16.28
C ALA A 2 66.13 -51.05 16.55
N ASP A 3 66.10 -51.97 15.58
CA ASP A 3 66.66 -53.30 15.74
C ASP A 3 67.95 -53.48 14.93
N SER A 4 69.06 -53.65 15.67
CA SER A 4 70.33 -54.25 15.24
C SER A 4 71.15 -53.51 14.16
N LEU A 5 71.84 -52.42 14.55
CA LEU A 5 73.03 -51.91 13.85
C LEU A 5 74.26 -52.77 14.22
N THR A 6 74.36 -54.00 13.70
CA THR A 6 75.37 -54.98 14.14
C THR A 6 76.79 -54.77 13.56
N ARG A 7 76.99 -53.83 12.62
CA ARG A 7 78.33 -53.44 12.11
C ARG A 7 78.43 -51.94 11.84
N CYS A 8 78.73 -51.16 12.89
CA CYS A 8 79.07 -49.74 12.78
C CYS A 8 80.60 -49.57 12.80
N GLN A 9 81.19 -48.90 11.81
CA GLN A 9 82.62 -48.58 11.72
C GLN A 9 82.80 -47.09 11.46
N ALA A 10 83.82 -46.47 12.04
CA ALA A 10 84.26 -45.13 11.65
C ALA A 10 85.57 -45.19 10.85
N LEU A 11 85.61 -44.47 9.73
CA LEU A 11 86.75 -44.45 8.80
C LEU A 11 87.37 -43.03 8.74
N GLY A 12 88.69 -42.93 8.99
CA GLY A 12 89.50 -41.69 8.92
C GLY A 12 90.03 -41.18 10.28
N PHE A 13 91.27 -40.64 10.31
CA PHE A 13 91.95 -40.13 11.53
C PHE A 13 92.62 -38.74 11.33
N PRO A 14 92.83 -37.95 12.41
CA PRO A 14 93.70 -36.76 12.41
C PRO A 14 95.22 -37.09 12.48
N ARG A 15 96.06 -36.31 11.77
CA ARG A 15 97.55 -36.38 11.82
C ARG A 15 98.11 -35.38 12.85
N TRP A 16 99.18 -35.76 13.56
CA TRP A 16 99.89 -34.91 14.53
C TRP A 16 101.09 -34.19 13.89
N ARG A 17 101.32 -32.91 14.20
CA ARG A 17 102.57 -32.16 13.95
C ARG A 17 103.32 -31.94 15.26
N ARG A 18 104.60 -31.56 15.23
CA ARG A 18 105.34 -31.19 16.46
C ARG A 18 105.57 -29.68 16.49
N ASN A 19 105.38 -29.03 17.64
CA ASN A 19 105.73 -27.62 17.83
C ASN A 19 107.24 -27.46 18.12
N GLN A 20 107.71 -26.22 18.27
CA GLN A 20 109.13 -25.90 18.47
C GLN A 20 109.73 -26.49 19.76
N ASP A 21 108.88 -26.88 20.72
CA ASP A 21 109.29 -27.54 21.97
C ASP A 21 109.29 -29.08 21.87
N GLY A 22 108.97 -29.64 20.70
CA GLY A 22 109.01 -31.08 20.42
C GLY A 22 107.75 -31.85 20.80
N ASP A 23 106.74 -31.18 21.33
CA ASP A 23 105.44 -31.76 21.70
C ASP A 23 104.56 -31.98 20.47
N ARG A 24 103.83 -33.11 20.47
CA ARG A 24 102.84 -33.43 19.43
C ARG A 24 101.61 -32.53 19.60
N ILE A 25 101.36 -31.65 18.63
CA ILE A 25 100.16 -30.83 18.47
C ILE A 25 99.31 -31.35 17.29
N LEU A 26 97.99 -31.37 17.46
CA LEU A 26 97.04 -31.87 16.47
C LEU A 26 97.01 -30.93 15.24
N ALA A 27 97.21 -31.45 14.03
CA ALA A 27 97.02 -30.66 12.80
C ALA A 27 95.58 -30.87 12.32
N GLN A 28 94.67 -29.97 12.70
CA GLN A 28 93.34 -29.89 12.10
C GLN A 28 93.51 -29.42 10.64
N VAL A 29 92.79 -30.03 9.70
CA VAL A 29 92.87 -29.66 8.27
C VAL A 29 92.44 -28.20 8.13
N ASP A 30 93.32 -27.37 7.57
CA ASP A 30 93.04 -25.95 7.31
C ASP A 30 92.01 -25.82 6.17
N GLY A 31 90.77 -25.64 6.60
CA GLY A 31 89.57 -25.47 5.81
C GLY A 31 88.45 -25.68 6.80
N ALA A 32 87.55 -24.70 6.97
CA ALA A 32 86.48 -24.77 7.94
C ALA A 32 85.50 -25.89 7.57
N VAL A 33 85.85 -27.14 7.90
CA VAL A 33 84.87 -28.17 8.19
C VAL A 33 84.06 -27.59 9.34
N PRO A 34 82.73 -27.41 9.23
CA PRO A 34 81.94 -26.80 10.29
C PRO A 34 81.94 -27.69 11.53
N THR A 35 83.01 -27.63 12.32
CA THR A 35 83.06 -28.19 13.66
C THR A 35 82.33 -27.18 14.52
N ALA A 36 81.09 -27.47 14.87
CA ALA A 36 80.23 -26.60 15.65
C ALA A 36 80.62 -26.52 17.14
N GLU A 37 81.91 -26.38 17.41
CA GLU A 37 82.42 -25.76 18.65
C GLU A 37 82.69 -24.26 18.44
N GLY A 38 82.59 -23.75 17.20
CA GLY A 38 82.73 -22.32 16.86
C GLY A 38 81.47 -21.63 16.34
N LEU A 39 80.35 -22.33 16.17
CA LEU A 39 79.05 -21.73 15.83
C LEU A 39 78.26 -21.53 17.12
N ARG A 40 78.06 -20.27 17.49
CA ARG A 40 77.09 -19.92 18.53
C ARG A 40 75.68 -20.35 18.06
N PRO A 41 74.76 -20.72 18.97
CA PRO A 41 73.44 -21.28 18.63
C PRO A 41 72.56 -20.41 17.73
N ASP A 42 72.90 -19.14 17.58
CA ASP A 42 72.20 -18.08 16.84
C ASP A 42 72.61 -17.96 15.35
N GLN A 43 73.54 -18.77 14.83
CA GLN A 43 73.97 -18.70 13.42
C GLN A 43 74.05 -20.04 12.67
N ALA A 44 73.45 -21.12 13.20
CA ALA A 44 73.17 -22.30 12.37
C ALA A 44 71.87 -22.06 11.60
N ALA A 45 71.93 -22.15 10.27
CA ALA A 45 70.74 -22.20 9.41
C ALA A 45 69.78 -23.26 9.97
N SER A 46 68.58 -22.82 10.38
CA SER A 46 67.51 -23.70 10.83
C SER A 46 67.19 -24.69 9.71
N GLY A 47 67.46 -25.98 9.94
CA GLY A 47 67.00 -27.03 9.02
C GLY A 47 67.87 -28.27 8.87
N VAL A 48 69.11 -28.31 9.38
CA VAL A 48 69.92 -29.54 9.29
C VAL A 48 69.71 -30.41 10.54
N GLU A 49 68.83 -31.41 10.44
CA GLU A 49 68.57 -32.39 11.50
C GLU A 49 69.81 -33.27 11.75
N LEU A 50 70.25 -33.36 13.01
CA LEU A 50 71.39 -34.21 13.40
C LEU A 50 70.90 -35.59 13.81
N LEU A 51 71.58 -36.65 13.37
CA LEU A 51 71.26 -38.02 13.73
C LEU A 51 72.00 -38.43 15.00
N GLU A 52 71.27 -38.85 16.04
CA GLU A 52 71.87 -39.46 17.23
C GLU A 52 71.88 -40.99 17.09
N LEU A 53 73.07 -41.59 17.04
CA LEU A 53 73.26 -43.04 16.98
C LEU A 53 73.67 -43.58 18.34
N LYS A 54 72.86 -44.49 18.89
CA LYS A 54 73.13 -45.17 20.17
C LYS A 54 73.56 -46.61 19.89
N GLY A 55 74.75 -47.00 20.33
CA GLY A 55 75.31 -48.32 20.06
C GLY A 55 75.91 -48.98 21.29
N ALA A 56 76.00 -50.31 21.28
CA ALA A 56 76.90 -51.02 22.19
C ALA A 56 78.34 -50.77 21.71
N GLY A 57 79.18 -50.24 22.60
CA GLY A 57 80.51 -49.70 22.29
C GLY A 57 81.42 -50.65 21.51
N PRO A 58 82.44 -50.10 20.82
CA PRO A 58 83.32 -50.85 19.95
C PRO A 58 84.04 -51.96 20.72
N SER A 59 84.14 -53.16 20.11
CA SER A 59 85.13 -54.14 20.52
C SER A 59 86.48 -53.62 20.02
N VAL A 60 87.28 -53.04 20.93
CA VAL A 60 88.68 -52.70 20.63
C VAL A 60 89.43 -54.00 20.42
N ARG A 61 89.62 -54.40 19.16
CA ARG A 61 90.60 -55.44 18.79
C ARG A 61 91.87 -54.74 18.32
N ASP A 62 92.95 -55.13 18.98
CA ASP A 62 94.34 -54.79 18.73
C ASP A 62 94.75 -53.32 18.95
N HIS A 63 95.02 -52.96 20.21
CA HIS A 63 96.31 -52.34 20.56
C HIS A 63 96.65 -52.53 22.06
N PRO A 64 97.93 -52.78 22.42
CA PRO A 64 98.34 -53.04 23.78
C PRO A 64 98.21 -51.79 24.64
N THR A 65 97.65 -51.97 25.83
CA THR A 65 97.61 -51.00 26.92
C THR A 65 99.03 -50.53 27.30
N SER A 66 99.21 -49.21 27.43
CA SER A 66 100.10 -48.66 28.45
C SER A 66 99.23 -48.10 29.58
N THR A 67 99.33 -48.76 30.73
CA THR A 67 98.71 -48.47 32.01
C THR A 67 98.75 -46.99 32.40
N GLY A 68 97.60 -46.38 32.74
CA GLY A 68 97.62 -45.09 33.45
C GLY A 68 96.31 -44.32 33.55
N GLU A 69 95.58 -44.08 32.46
CA GLU A 69 94.49 -43.07 32.45
C GLU A 69 93.33 -43.46 31.52
N LEU A 70 92.57 -44.49 31.88
CA LEU A 70 91.28 -44.78 31.22
C LEU A 70 90.25 -45.23 32.24
N ALA A 71 89.87 -44.31 33.13
CA ALA A 71 88.66 -44.44 33.94
C ALA A 71 87.51 -43.54 33.43
N GLN A 72 87.71 -42.69 32.43
CA GLN A 72 86.65 -41.80 31.89
C GLN A 72 86.75 -41.43 30.39
N SER A 73 87.41 -42.21 29.51
CA SER A 73 87.34 -41.89 28.07
C SER A 73 86.26 -42.70 27.35
N SER A 74 85.41 -42.00 26.60
CA SER A 74 84.48 -42.63 25.66
C SER A 74 85.27 -43.42 24.60
N PRO A 75 84.74 -44.56 24.12
CA PRO A 75 85.32 -45.29 23.00
C PRO A 75 85.46 -44.48 21.69
N TRP A 76 84.80 -43.32 21.61
CA TRP A 76 84.76 -42.43 20.45
C TRP A 76 85.53 -41.12 20.65
N GLY A 77 86.28 -41.00 21.76
CA GLY A 77 87.12 -39.84 22.04
C GLY A 77 88.16 -39.60 20.93
N GLY A 78 88.13 -38.42 20.32
CA GLY A 78 89.06 -38.04 19.23
C GLY A 78 88.59 -38.39 17.80
N MET A 79 87.37 -38.91 17.63
CA MET A 79 86.82 -39.33 16.33
C MET A 79 85.95 -38.26 15.63
N SER A 80 85.92 -37.02 16.13
CA SER A 80 85.21 -35.91 15.47
C SER A 80 85.77 -35.68 14.06
N GLY A 81 84.89 -35.71 13.06
CA GLY A 81 85.26 -35.64 11.64
C GLY A 81 85.40 -36.99 10.92
N ALA A 82 85.26 -38.12 11.61
CA ALA A 82 85.25 -39.44 10.97
C ALA A 82 83.88 -39.77 10.34
N ALA A 83 83.88 -40.45 9.18
CA ALA A 83 82.65 -40.91 8.55
C ALA A 83 82.14 -42.18 9.24
N VAL A 84 80.84 -42.23 9.56
CA VAL A 84 80.17 -43.38 10.18
C VAL A 84 79.56 -44.25 9.10
N VAL A 85 80.00 -45.50 9.02
CA VAL A 85 79.48 -46.51 8.09
C VAL A 85 78.76 -47.60 8.88
N VAL A 86 77.52 -47.91 8.52
CA VAL A 86 76.77 -49.02 9.10
C VAL A 86 76.27 -49.95 8.00
N ASN A 87 76.59 -51.24 8.10
CA ASN A 87 76.21 -52.26 7.10
C ASN A 87 76.58 -51.84 5.66
N ASP A 88 77.82 -51.36 5.50
CA ASP A 88 78.39 -50.83 4.24
C ASP A 88 77.73 -49.55 3.69
N LEU A 89 76.86 -48.89 4.47
CA LEU A 89 76.19 -47.62 4.15
C LEU A 89 76.77 -46.47 4.95
N VAL A 90 77.11 -45.35 4.31
CA VAL A 90 77.65 -44.17 5.00
C VAL A 90 76.49 -43.33 5.52
N LEU A 91 76.39 -43.15 6.84
CA LEU A 91 75.28 -42.44 7.49
C LEU A 91 75.55 -40.95 7.67
N GLY A 92 76.82 -40.56 7.84
CA GLY A 92 77.21 -39.17 7.99
C GLY A 92 78.56 -39.02 8.68
N VAL A 93 78.88 -37.81 9.17
CA VAL A 93 80.16 -37.51 9.83
C VAL A 93 79.95 -37.23 11.32
N VAL A 94 80.79 -37.84 12.16
CA VAL A 94 80.75 -37.67 13.62
C VAL A 94 81.04 -36.22 13.98
N ARG A 95 80.08 -35.57 14.62
CA ARG A 95 80.20 -34.21 15.13
C ARG A 95 80.68 -34.19 16.58
N SER A 96 80.08 -35.02 17.42
CA SER A 96 80.39 -35.12 18.85
C SER A 96 79.95 -36.48 19.40
N HIS A 97 80.47 -36.86 20.56
CA HIS A 97 80.01 -38.03 21.30
C HIS A 97 79.50 -37.59 22.68
N ASN A 98 78.47 -38.27 23.20
CA ASN A 98 77.88 -37.90 24.49
C ASN A 98 78.57 -38.63 25.65
N VAL A 99 79.34 -37.88 26.45
CA VAL A 99 80.12 -38.41 27.58
C VAL A 99 79.21 -38.85 28.75
N ALA A 100 78.07 -38.20 28.96
CA ALA A 100 77.16 -38.48 30.07
C ALA A 100 76.44 -39.83 29.94
N ALA A 101 76.29 -40.36 28.72
CA ALA A 101 75.70 -41.67 28.43
C ALA A 101 76.73 -42.81 28.40
N GLY A 102 77.81 -42.70 29.20
CA GLY A 102 78.92 -43.67 29.20
C GLY A 102 79.77 -43.66 27.92
N GLY A 103 79.63 -42.62 27.07
CA GLY A 103 80.35 -42.51 25.80
C GLY A 103 79.80 -43.38 24.67
N MET A 104 78.57 -43.90 24.78
CA MET A 104 77.97 -44.91 23.89
C MET A 104 76.99 -44.33 22.85
N SER A 105 76.88 -42.99 22.79
CA SER A 105 76.03 -42.26 21.85
C SER A 105 76.87 -41.29 21.01
N LEU A 106 76.63 -41.27 19.70
CA LEU A 106 77.26 -40.38 18.72
C LEU A 106 76.25 -39.43 18.12
N THR A 107 76.63 -38.17 17.95
CA THR A 107 75.88 -37.21 17.14
C THR A 107 76.55 -37.12 15.77
N VAL A 108 75.79 -37.39 14.72
CA VAL A 108 76.26 -37.50 13.34
C VAL A 108 75.50 -36.49 12.48
N THR A 109 76.23 -35.71 11.69
CA THR A 109 75.62 -34.89 10.65
C THR A 109 75.34 -35.77 9.43
N PRO A 110 74.09 -35.92 8.97
CA PRO A 110 73.75 -36.80 7.85
C PRO A 110 74.43 -36.35 6.55
N LEU A 111 74.77 -37.30 5.67
CA LEU A 111 75.37 -36.99 4.37
C LEU A 111 74.46 -36.15 3.46
N THR A 112 73.15 -36.22 3.61
CA THR A 112 72.19 -35.37 2.89
C THR A 112 72.39 -33.88 3.17
N ALA A 113 73.02 -33.51 4.28
CA ALA A 113 73.40 -32.12 4.57
C ALA A 113 74.54 -31.61 3.67
N LEU A 114 75.32 -32.50 3.03
CA LEU A 114 76.35 -32.12 2.07
C LEU A 114 75.73 -31.57 0.78
N ASP A 115 74.47 -31.91 0.47
CA ASP A 115 73.77 -31.40 -0.71
C ASP A 115 73.49 -29.89 -0.66
N ALA A 116 73.56 -29.30 0.53
CA ALA A 116 73.49 -27.86 0.73
C ALA A 116 74.84 -27.14 0.59
N LEU A 117 75.96 -27.88 0.52
CA LEU A 117 77.29 -27.29 0.34
C LEU A 117 77.57 -27.01 -1.14
N PRO A 118 78.33 -25.94 -1.47
CA PRO A 118 78.80 -25.70 -2.84
C PRO A 118 79.62 -26.90 -3.36
N ASP A 119 79.41 -27.28 -4.62
CA ASP A 119 80.01 -28.48 -5.25
C ASP A 119 81.53 -28.55 -5.04
N SER A 120 82.23 -27.42 -5.13
CA SER A 120 83.69 -27.34 -4.92
C SER A 120 84.17 -27.73 -3.52
N ILE A 121 83.32 -27.60 -2.49
CA ILE A 121 83.62 -27.99 -1.10
C ILE A 121 83.16 -29.43 -0.86
N ARG A 122 82.02 -29.80 -1.43
CA ARG A 122 81.48 -31.16 -1.39
C ARG A 122 82.46 -32.16 -2.01
N ASP A 123 83.01 -31.85 -3.18
CA ASP A 123 83.93 -32.72 -3.91
C ASP A 123 85.25 -32.95 -3.15
N VAL A 124 85.80 -31.89 -2.53
CA VAL A 124 87.01 -31.98 -1.68
C VAL A 124 86.75 -32.88 -0.45
N PHE A 125 85.54 -32.82 0.11
CA PHE A 125 85.15 -33.62 1.26
C PHE A 125 84.94 -35.10 0.91
N VAL A 126 84.28 -35.38 -0.22
CA VAL A 126 84.09 -36.73 -0.77
C VAL A 126 85.44 -37.36 -1.15
N GLU A 127 86.35 -36.58 -1.75
CA GLU A 127 87.70 -37.04 -2.14
C GLU A 127 88.59 -37.30 -0.91
N ALA A 128 88.60 -36.40 0.08
CA ALA A 128 89.42 -36.54 1.30
C ALA A 128 89.04 -37.77 2.14
N LEU A 129 87.76 -38.14 2.14
CA LEU A 129 87.22 -39.30 2.88
C LEU A 129 87.08 -40.57 2.02
N ARG A 130 87.32 -40.47 0.69
CA ARG A 130 87.19 -41.55 -0.31
C ARG A 130 85.81 -42.22 -0.35
N LEU A 131 84.74 -41.43 -0.32
CA LEU A 131 83.35 -41.93 -0.36
C LEU A 131 82.85 -42.18 -1.80
N PRO A 132 81.89 -43.11 -2.02
CA PRO A 132 81.30 -43.36 -3.34
C PRO A 132 80.37 -42.22 -3.81
N ASP A 133 80.10 -42.15 -5.13
CA ASP A 133 79.34 -41.09 -5.81
C ASP A 133 77.98 -40.79 -5.11
N PRO A 134 77.66 -39.52 -4.80
CA PRO A 134 76.38 -39.10 -4.22
C PRO A 134 75.14 -39.60 -4.95
N ALA A 135 75.20 -39.79 -6.26
CA ALA A 135 74.05 -40.21 -7.07
C ALA A 135 73.54 -41.64 -6.77
N VAL A 136 74.31 -42.45 -6.04
CA VAL A 136 73.94 -43.84 -5.67
C VAL A 136 73.62 -44.01 -4.18
N TRP A 137 73.51 -42.92 -3.43
CA TRP A 137 73.18 -42.98 -2.01
C TRP A 137 71.70 -43.37 -1.79
N PRO A 138 71.38 -44.21 -0.79
CA PRO A 138 69.99 -44.55 -0.48
C PRO A 138 69.28 -43.40 0.24
N VAL A 139 68.02 -43.17 -0.14
CA VAL A 139 67.13 -42.15 0.42
C VAL A 139 66.68 -42.57 1.83
N LEU A 140 66.80 -41.66 2.80
CA LEU A 140 66.33 -41.89 4.18
C LEU A 140 64.78 -41.90 4.24
N PRO A 141 64.15 -42.71 5.12
CA PRO A 141 62.70 -42.81 5.19
C PRO A 141 62.04 -41.47 5.55
N ASP A 142 61.01 -41.07 4.80
CA ASP A 142 60.22 -39.88 5.08
C ASP A 142 59.33 -40.11 6.31
N ARG A 143 59.73 -39.50 7.43
CA ARG A 143 59.08 -39.67 8.73
C ARG A 143 57.66 -39.09 8.75
N ILE A 144 57.39 -38.04 7.97
CA ILE A 144 56.05 -37.44 7.87
C ILE A 144 55.13 -38.39 7.11
N ALA A 145 55.61 -39.00 6.03
CA ALA A 145 54.85 -40.01 5.29
C ALA A 145 54.57 -41.27 6.14
N GLU A 146 55.55 -41.75 6.92
CA GLU A 146 55.35 -42.90 7.82
C GLU A 146 54.32 -42.62 8.93
N LEU A 147 54.42 -41.45 9.58
CA LEU A 147 53.45 -41.01 10.58
C LEU A 147 52.05 -40.81 9.97
N SER A 148 51.99 -40.19 8.80
CA SER A 148 50.72 -39.96 8.09
C SER A 148 50.03 -41.27 7.68
N ARG A 149 50.76 -42.31 7.27
CA ARG A 149 50.18 -43.64 7.00
C ARG A 149 49.63 -44.31 8.26
N ALA A 150 50.30 -44.10 9.40
CA ALA A 150 49.89 -44.70 10.66
C ALA A 150 48.67 -44.03 11.30
N VAL A 151 48.37 -42.78 10.92
CA VAL A 151 47.41 -41.93 11.63
C VAL A 151 46.27 -41.42 10.73
N LEU A 152 46.56 -41.02 9.50
CA LEU A 152 45.59 -40.36 8.64
C LEU A 152 44.74 -41.34 7.83
N ARG A 153 43.48 -40.99 7.60
CA ARG A 153 42.59 -41.66 6.63
C ARG A 153 42.82 -41.12 5.22
N VAL A 154 43.15 -39.84 5.10
CA VAL A 154 43.35 -39.15 3.81
C VAL A 154 44.74 -38.56 3.75
N ARG A 155 45.41 -38.78 2.61
CA ARG A 155 46.78 -38.37 2.30
C ARG A 155 46.85 -37.91 0.85
N ASP A 156 47.85 -37.09 0.54
CA ASP A 156 48.21 -36.79 -0.83
C ASP A 156 49.00 -37.94 -1.47
N ALA A 157 49.44 -37.74 -2.72
CA ALA A 157 50.17 -38.74 -3.49
C ALA A 157 51.56 -39.09 -2.92
N ALA A 158 52.13 -38.25 -2.05
CA ALA A 158 53.41 -38.46 -1.40
C ALA A 158 53.28 -39.10 0.00
N ASP A 159 52.06 -39.49 0.38
CA ASP A 159 51.66 -39.95 1.71
C ASP A 159 51.74 -38.86 2.80
N HIS A 160 51.78 -37.57 2.43
CA HIS A 160 51.71 -36.45 3.36
C HIS A 160 50.26 -36.02 3.61
N PRO A 161 49.99 -35.21 4.64
CA PRO A 161 48.67 -34.62 4.80
C PRO A 161 48.37 -33.64 3.66
N PRO A 162 47.18 -33.72 3.03
CA PRO A 162 46.80 -32.81 1.95
C PRO A 162 46.55 -31.38 2.48
N ARG A 163 46.44 -30.39 1.60
CA ARG A 163 46.00 -29.04 1.98
C ARG A 163 44.49 -28.96 2.08
N VAL A 164 43.96 -28.09 2.94
CA VAL A 164 42.52 -27.88 3.14
C VAL A 164 41.77 -27.65 1.82
N ALA A 165 42.28 -26.76 0.96
CA ALA A 165 41.66 -26.42 -0.33
C ALA A 165 41.65 -27.57 -1.34
N ASP A 166 42.55 -28.55 -1.18
CA ASP A 166 42.73 -29.67 -2.12
C ASP A 166 41.88 -30.90 -1.74
N VAL A 167 41.16 -30.85 -0.60
CA VAL A 167 40.32 -31.95 -0.11
C VAL A 167 38.86 -31.77 -0.53
N ASP A 168 38.30 -32.80 -1.16
CA ASP A 168 36.89 -32.85 -1.59
C ASP A 168 35.92 -32.72 -0.39
N ALA A 169 34.82 -31.98 -0.56
CA ALA A 169 33.90 -31.71 0.56
C ALA A 169 33.29 -32.98 1.18
N GLY A 170 33.19 -34.09 0.44
CA GLY A 170 32.69 -35.36 1.01
C GLY A 170 33.72 -36.12 1.81
N VAL A 171 34.99 -35.82 1.62
CA VAL A 171 36.05 -36.30 2.53
C VAL A 171 35.90 -35.65 3.91
N PHE A 172 35.42 -34.40 3.96
CA PHE A 172 35.05 -33.73 5.21
C PHE A 172 33.70 -34.22 5.79
N GLY A 173 32.95 -35.08 5.09
CA GLY A 173 31.66 -35.60 5.55
C GLY A 173 30.43 -35.10 4.79
N ALA A 174 30.58 -34.22 3.80
CA ALA A 174 29.45 -33.75 2.98
C ALA A 174 28.91 -34.87 2.06
N ARG A 175 27.58 -34.95 1.91
CA ARG A 175 26.95 -35.92 0.99
C ARG A 175 26.85 -35.34 -0.40
N LYS A 176 27.30 -36.11 -1.39
CA LYS A 176 27.19 -35.73 -2.81
C LYS A 176 25.73 -35.59 -3.18
N ALA A 177 25.44 -34.60 -4.02
CA ALA A 177 24.23 -34.59 -4.81
C ALA A 177 24.19 -35.88 -5.66
N ARG A 178 23.02 -36.40 -6.05
CA ARG A 178 23.09 -37.34 -7.20
C ARG A 178 23.51 -36.54 -8.43
N THR A 179 24.27 -37.22 -9.25
CA THR A 179 25.05 -36.68 -10.36
C THR A 179 24.21 -36.18 -11.54
N ASP A 180 22.88 -36.23 -11.46
CA ASP A 180 21.90 -35.85 -12.50
C ASP A 180 21.31 -34.43 -12.31
N LEU A 181 21.77 -33.72 -11.28
CA LEU A 181 21.47 -32.31 -11.04
C LEU A 181 22.68 -31.51 -11.49
N ASP A 182 22.52 -30.73 -12.56
CA ASP A 182 23.62 -30.03 -13.26
C ASP A 182 24.10 -28.85 -12.40
N LEU A 183 25.09 -29.13 -11.56
CA LEU A 183 25.67 -28.17 -10.63
C LEU A 183 27.07 -27.82 -11.14
N HIS A 184 27.29 -26.56 -11.46
CA HIS A 184 28.48 -26.05 -12.14
C HIS A 184 29.80 -26.40 -11.43
N GLY A 185 30.40 -27.54 -11.80
CA GLY A 185 31.74 -27.94 -11.38
C GLY A 185 31.87 -28.47 -9.94
N ASP A 186 30.77 -28.54 -9.17
CA ASP A 186 30.74 -29.03 -7.79
C ASP A 186 29.84 -30.29 -7.72
N PRO A 187 30.35 -31.48 -7.29
CA PRO A 187 29.53 -32.69 -7.12
C PRO A 187 28.56 -32.63 -5.91
N TYR A 188 28.47 -31.48 -5.25
CA TYR A 188 27.59 -31.16 -4.14
C TYR A 188 26.63 -30.01 -4.52
N TYR A 189 25.53 -29.85 -3.76
CA TYR A 189 24.69 -28.67 -3.89
C TYR A 189 25.47 -27.37 -3.78
N PRO A 190 25.10 -26.32 -4.56
CA PRO A 190 25.64 -25.00 -4.39
C PRO A 190 25.50 -24.64 -2.92
N TYR A 191 26.62 -24.23 -2.33
CA TYR A 191 26.59 -23.85 -0.93
C TYR A 191 25.67 -22.64 -0.79
N VAL A 192 24.63 -22.76 0.04
CA VAL A 192 23.75 -21.64 0.36
C VAL A 192 24.38 -20.92 1.54
N PRO A 193 24.74 -19.63 1.40
CA PRO A 193 25.27 -18.85 2.51
C PRO A 193 24.32 -18.90 3.70
N ARG A 194 24.87 -19.14 4.88
CA ARG A 194 24.12 -19.25 6.14
C ARG A 194 24.51 -18.11 7.07
N GLY A 195 23.57 -17.64 7.87
CA GLY A 195 23.82 -16.60 8.87
C GLY A 195 24.97 -16.94 9.84
N VAL A 196 25.22 -18.24 10.07
CA VAL A 196 26.31 -18.74 10.91
C VAL A 196 27.70 -18.67 10.26
N ASP A 197 27.80 -18.44 8.94
CA ASP A 197 29.08 -18.44 8.22
C ASP A 197 30.03 -17.34 8.71
N ALA A 198 29.49 -16.18 9.08
CA ALA A 198 30.26 -15.09 9.64
C ALA A 198 30.81 -15.48 11.03
N THR A 199 29.99 -16.10 11.88
CA THR A 199 30.39 -16.58 13.20
C THR A 199 31.52 -17.62 13.12
N ILE A 200 31.43 -18.57 12.19
CA ILE A 200 32.49 -19.58 11.98
C ILE A 200 33.77 -18.90 11.48
N ARG A 201 33.66 -17.93 10.57
CA ARG A 201 34.83 -17.19 10.06
C ARG A 201 35.52 -16.41 11.18
N ASP A 202 34.76 -15.67 11.99
CA ASP A 202 35.31 -14.86 13.09
C ASP A 202 35.97 -15.74 14.18
N ALA A 203 35.45 -16.94 14.42
CA ALA A 203 36.07 -17.92 15.32
C ALA A 203 37.39 -18.47 14.75
N LEU A 204 37.45 -18.79 13.45
CA LEU A 204 38.67 -19.24 12.79
C LEU A 204 39.73 -18.13 12.71
N ASP A 205 39.34 -16.89 12.44
CA ASP A 205 40.24 -15.73 12.39
C ASP A 205 40.89 -15.48 13.77
N ARG A 206 40.09 -15.49 14.86
CA ARG A 206 40.62 -15.40 16.23
C ARG A 206 41.60 -16.53 16.56
N ARG A 207 41.31 -17.75 16.09
CA ARG A 207 42.21 -18.89 16.26
C ARG A 207 43.54 -18.66 15.53
N VAL A 208 43.52 -18.11 14.32
CA VAL A 208 44.74 -17.80 13.54
C VAL A 208 45.55 -16.67 14.18
N ASP A 209 44.88 -15.65 14.72
CA ASP A 209 45.50 -14.49 15.38
C ASP A 209 46.05 -14.78 16.79
N GLY A 210 45.91 -16.03 17.26
CA GLY A 210 46.55 -16.52 18.49
C GLY A 210 45.68 -16.48 19.75
N SER A 211 44.35 -16.51 19.61
CA SER A 211 43.43 -16.64 20.75
C SER A 211 43.63 -17.94 21.56
N ASP A 212 43.18 -17.93 22.82
CA ASP A 212 43.24 -19.11 23.71
C ASP A 212 42.29 -20.25 23.29
N VAL A 213 41.25 -20.00 22.49
CA VAL A 213 40.37 -21.04 21.93
C VAL A 213 41.16 -21.92 20.95
N ARG A 214 41.16 -23.24 21.14
CA ARG A 214 41.94 -24.23 20.38
C ARG A 214 41.12 -25.07 19.42
N MET A 215 39.83 -25.26 19.70
CA MET A 215 38.94 -26.13 18.94
C MET A 215 37.62 -25.44 18.59
N LEU A 216 37.17 -25.57 17.35
CA LEU A 216 35.83 -25.20 16.91
C LEU A 216 34.97 -26.46 16.80
N LEU A 217 33.90 -26.51 17.56
CA LEU A 217 32.96 -27.63 17.52
C LEU A 217 31.66 -27.21 16.82
N LEU A 218 31.39 -27.81 15.66
CA LEU A 218 30.19 -27.58 14.87
C LEU A 218 29.09 -28.56 15.27
N ILE A 219 28.02 -28.04 15.86
CA ILE A 219 26.97 -28.83 16.53
C ILE A 219 25.65 -28.63 15.81
N GLY A 220 24.92 -29.70 15.53
CA GLY A 220 23.63 -29.61 14.82
C GLY A 220 23.02 -30.96 14.47
N GLU A 221 21.78 -30.97 14.01
CA GLU A 221 21.01 -32.19 13.73
C GLU A 221 21.56 -33.00 12.53
N ALA A 222 21.09 -34.23 12.34
CA ALA A 222 21.40 -35.01 11.14
C ALA A 222 20.97 -34.24 9.87
N MET A 223 21.77 -34.30 8.80
CA MET A 223 21.56 -33.53 7.55
C MET A 223 21.53 -32.00 7.68
N ALA A 224 21.81 -31.41 8.85
CA ALA A 224 21.87 -29.95 9.05
C ALA A 224 22.99 -29.22 8.27
N GLY A 225 23.73 -29.93 7.42
CA GLY A 225 24.79 -29.36 6.59
C GLY A 225 26.11 -29.13 7.31
N LYS A 226 26.28 -29.56 8.58
CA LYS A 226 27.48 -29.30 9.42
C LYS A 226 28.81 -29.48 8.69
N SER A 227 29.03 -30.67 8.14
CA SER A 227 30.28 -31.03 7.45
C SER A 227 30.48 -30.20 6.18
N ARG A 228 29.39 -29.83 5.49
CA ARG A 228 29.44 -28.97 4.30
C ARG A 228 29.73 -27.52 4.65
N THR A 229 29.09 -26.98 5.69
CA THR A 229 29.30 -25.62 6.22
C THR A 229 30.71 -25.46 6.79
N GLY A 230 31.19 -26.41 7.59
CA GLY A 230 32.55 -26.38 8.13
C GLY A 230 33.64 -26.54 7.07
N ALA A 231 33.45 -27.46 6.10
CA ALA A 231 34.35 -27.58 4.97
C ALA A 231 34.40 -26.28 4.14
N HIS A 232 33.24 -25.68 3.86
CA HIS A 232 33.18 -24.41 3.14
C HIS A 232 33.92 -23.29 3.87
N ALA A 233 33.71 -23.17 5.19
CA ALA A 233 34.40 -22.16 6.00
C ALA A 233 35.92 -22.32 5.96
N LEU A 234 36.43 -23.55 6.12
CA LEU A 234 37.87 -23.84 6.06
C LEU A 234 38.46 -23.61 4.65
N GLN A 235 37.77 -24.07 3.60
CA GLN A 235 38.22 -23.95 2.21
C GLN A 235 38.21 -22.50 1.70
N THR A 236 37.34 -21.65 2.24
CA THR A 236 37.25 -20.22 1.88
C THR A 236 38.04 -19.30 2.79
N HIS A 237 38.58 -19.80 3.91
CA HIS A 237 39.36 -19.01 4.86
C HIS A 237 40.67 -18.50 4.21
N PRO A 238 41.05 -17.22 4.34
CA PRO A 238 42.23 -16.65 3.68
C PRO A 238 43.55 -17.35 4.03
N VAL A 239 43.74 -17.70 5.30
CA VAL A 239 44.98 -18.33 5.81
C VAL A 239 44.93 -19.86 5.84
N LEU A 240 43.86 -20.46 6.40
CA LEU A 240 43.79 -21.90 6.66
C LEU A 240 43.63 -22.76 5.39
N ARG A 241 43.10 -22.20 4.30
CA ARG A 241 42.87 -22.92 3.03
C ARG A 241 44.14 -23.57 2.45
N ASP A 242 45.30 -22.96 2.67
CA ASP A 242 46.59 -23.42 2.13
C ASP A 242 47.39 -24.26 3.12
N GLN A 243 46.84 -24.51 4.32
CA GLN A 243 47.49 -25.25 5.38
C GLN A 243 47.23 -26.76 5.29
N PRO A 244 48.11 -27.61 5.84
CA PRO A 244 47.88 -29.06 5.90
C PRO A 244 46.65 -29.40 6.75
N VAL A 245 45.81 -30.31 6.26
CA VAL A 245 44.67 -30.86 7.01
C VAL A 245 44.89 -32.33 7.36
N LEU A 246 44.80 -32.62 8.65
CA LEU A 246 44.87 -33.96 9.22
C LEU A 246 43.43 -34.48 9.35
N ILE A 247 43.12 -35.55 8.63
CA ILE A 247 41.85 -36.26 8.76
C ILE A 247 42.17 -37.68 9.24
N PRO A 248 42.17 -37.93 10.55
CA PRO A 248 42.63 -39.20 11.11
C PRO A 248 41.62 -40.33 10.90
N ALA A 249 42.12 -41.56 10.90
CA ALA A 249 41.27 -42.73 11.10
C ALA A 249 41.03 -42.95 12.60
N ALA A 250 39.80 -43.30 13.00
CA ALA A 250 39.45 -43.68 14.36
C ALA A 250 40.16 -44.98 14.78
N SER A 251 41.41 -44.86 15.22
CA SER A 251 42.30 -45.98 15.49
C SER A 251 43.30 -45.65 16.61
N PRO A 252 43.99 -46.65 17.20
CA PRO A 252 45.03 -46.41 18.20
C PRO A 252 46.16 -45.48 17.73
N GLY A 253 46.35 -45.34 16.41
CA GLY A 253 47.34 -44.44 15.82
C GLY A 253 47.08 -42.96 16.14
N LEU A 254 45.85 -42.58 16.50
CA LEU A 254 45.46 -41.21 16.83
C LEU A 254 46.37 -40.56 17.90
N ALA A 255 46.90 -41.35 18.83
CA ALA A 255 47.85 -40.90 19.86
C ALA A 255 49.14 -40.29 19.27
N ARG A 256 49.50 -40.63 18.03
CA ARG A 256 50.70 -40.15 17.32
C ARG A 256 50.46 -38.88 16.52
N ILE A 257 49.27 -38.27 16.58
CA ILE A 257 48.99 -36.97 15.93
C ILE A 257 49.98 -35.91 16.41
N HIS A 258 50.30 -35.87 17.70
CA HIS A 258 51.25 -34.90 18.25
C HIS A 258 52.63 -35.03 17.57
N ASP A 259 53.13 -36.25 17.37
CA ASP A 259 54.40 -36.49 16.68
C ASP A 259 54.37 -35.99 15.24
N LEU A 260 53.23 -36.19 14.55
CA LEU A 260 53.04 -35.75 13.17
C LEU A 260 52.98 -34.22 13.08
N VAL A 261 52.20 -33.57 13.94
CA VAL A 261 52.10 -32.11 14.00
C VAL A 261 53.45 -31.49 14.33
N ALA A 262 54.17 -32.02 15.32
CA ALA A 262 55.51 -31.54 15.68
C ALA A 262 56.48 -31.61 14.49
N GLN A 263 56.44 -32.69 13.70
CA GLN A 263 57.27 -32.82 12.49
C GLN A 263 56.87 -31.82 11.39
N LEU A 264 55.57 -31.56 11.20
CA LEU A 264 55.06 -30.60 10.21
C LEU A 264 55.39 -29.14 10.57
N THR A 265 55.57 -28.85 11.85
CA THR A 265 55.79 -27.48 12.37
C THR A 265 57.26 -27.20 12.70
N THR A 266 58.13 -28.21 12.64
CA THR A 266 59.56 -28.08 12.94
C THR A 266 60.23 -27.05 11.99
N GLY A 267 60.85 -26.01 12.56
CA GLY A 267 61.59 -24.97 11.80
C GLY A 267 60.73 -23.84 11.21
N ARG A 268 59.43 -23.78 11.53
CA ARG A 268 58.54 -22.67 11.16
C ARG A 268 58.31 -21.77 12.38
N ASP A 269 59.05 -20.66 12.46
CA ASP A 269 59.00 -19.74 13.61
C ASP A 269 57.79 -18.77 13.59
N ASP A 270 57.01 -18.77 12.52
CA ASP A 270 55.84 -17.89 12.35
C ASP A 270 54.53 -18.64 12.66
N ALA A 271 53.74 -18.10 13.60
CA ALA A 271 52.56 -18.75 14.15
C ALA A 271 51.47 -19.02 13.10
N ALA A 272 51.34 -18.15 12.08
CA ALA A 272 50.40 -18.30 10.99
C ALA A 272 50.90 -19.26 9.88
N SER A 273 52.21 -19.30 9.62
CA SER A 273 52.83 -20.15 8.60
C SER A 273 53.03 -21.61 9.04
N GLY A 274 52.96 -21.87 10.34
CA GLY A 274 53.01 -23.21 10.95
C GLY A 274 51.63 -23.84 11.23
N ALA A 275 50.53 -23.20 10.85
CA ALA A 275 49.20 -23.67 11.19
C ALA A 275 48.88 -25.04 10.55
N VAL A 276 48.35 -25.98 11.33
CA VAL A 276 47.89 -27.30 10.88
C VAL A 276 46.44 -27.45 11.28
N VAL A 277 45.58 -27.90 10.37
CA VAL A 277 44.15 -28.12 10.65
C VAL A 277 43.95 -29.59 11.00
N LEU A 278 43.26 -29.91 12.09
CA LEU A 278 42.79 -31.25 12.41
C LEU A 278 41.27 -31.28 12.24
N TRP A 279 40.78 -32.08 11.30
CA TRP A 279 39.35 -32.24 11.04
C TRP A 279 38.84 -33.57 11.58
N LEU A 280 37.83 -33.51 12.43
CA LEU A 280 37.18 -34.69 13.04
C LEU A 280 35.70 -34.68 12.64
N ASP A 281 35.36 -35.39 11.57
CA ASP A 281 33.95 -35.55 11.15
C ASP A 281 33.25 -36.60 12.01
N ASP A 282 32.04 -36.29 12.48
CA ASP A 282 31.29 -37.12 13.43
C ASP A 282 32.18 -37.57 14.61
N LEU A 283 32.50 -36.60 15.47
CA LEU A 283 33.45 -36.72 16.59
C LEU A 283 33.25 -37.99 17.44
N ASN A 284 32.03 -38.55 17.46
CA ASN A 284 31.69 -39.80 18.12
C ASN A 284 32.55 -40.99 17.67
N GLU A 285 32.96 -41.03 16.41
CA GLU A 285 33.82 -42.10 15.88
C GLU A 285 35.18 -42.14 16.60
N TYR A 286 35.60 -41.02 17.21
CA TYR A 286 36.92 -40.87 17.80
C TYR A 286 36.92 -41.01 19.34
N PHE A 287 35.76 -41.07 20.00
CA PHE A 287 35.67 -41.08 21.47
C PHE A 287 36.47 -42.18 22.15
N ALA A 288 36.47 -43.39 21.58
CA ALA A 288 37.24 -44.52 22.11
C ALA A 288 38.76 -44.30 22.12
N TRP A 289 39.25 -43.28 21.41
CA TRP A 289 40.67 -43.00 21.18
C TRP A 289 41.10 -41.59 21.66
N LEU A 290 40.15 -40.73 22.04
CA LEU A 290 40.37 -39.40 22.58
C LEU A 290 40.62 -39.47 24.10
N THR A 291 41.86 -39.81 24.50
CA THR A 291 42.24 -39.86 25.92
C THR A 291 42.58 -38.48 26.48
N GLU A 292 42.50 -38.31 27.81
CA GLU A 292 42.85 -37.06 28.51
C GLU A 292 44.29 -36.59 28.19
N ASP A 293 45.24 -37.52 28.14
CA ASP A 293 46.63 -37.22 27.75
C ASP A 293 46.76 -36.72 26.31
N LEU A 294 45.95 -37.26 25.39
CA LEU A 294 45.97 -36.87 23.97
C LEU A 294 45.32 -35.50 23.77
N ALA A 295 44.19 -35.27 24.44
CA ALA A 295 43.51 -33.99 24.53
C ALA A 295 44.43 -32.89 25.09
N ALA A 296 45.12 -33.17 26.21
CA ALA A 296 46.10 -32.27 26.80
C ALA A 296 47.30 -32.01 25.86
N ALA A 297 47.79 -33.05 25.18
CA ALA A 297 48.87 -32.93 24.21
C ALA A 297 48.48 -32.05 23.01
N TRP A 298 47.24 -32.12 22.52
CA TRP A 298 46.77 -31.27 21.42
C TRP A 298 46.62 -29.80 21.83
N ARG A 299 46.09 -29.55 23.03
CA ARG A 299 46.01 -28.19 23.61
C ARG A 299 47.38 -27.53 23.74
N ALA A 300 48.43 -28.33 23.96
CA ALA A 300 49.79 -27.85 24.10
C ALA A 300 50.47 -27.48 22.77
N ILE A 301 49.84 -27.70 21.60
CA ILE A 301 50.41 -27.37 20.28
C ILE A 301 49.84 -26.03 19.78
N PRO A 302 50.60 -24.92 19.83
CA PRO A 302 50.08 -23.60 19.54
C PRO A 302 49.59 -23.42 18.10
N SER A 303 50.12 -24.20 17.17
CA SER A 303 49.84 -24.12 15.74
C SER A 303 48.75 -25.07 15.24
N LEU A 304 48.13 -25.88 16.12
CA LEU A 304 47.08 -26.83 15.73
C LEU A 304 45.68 -26.22 15.86
N THR A 305 44.96 -26.07 14.75
CA THR A 305 43.55 -25.66 14.71
C THR A 305 42.67 -26.89 14.58
N VAL A 306 41.85 -27.19 15.59
CA VAL A 306 40.95 -28.35 15.56
C VAL A 306 39.56 -27.90 15.14
N VAL A 307 38.96 -28.56 14.15
CA VAL A 307 37.55 -28.38 13.78
C VAL A 307 36.88 -29.75 13.79
N ALA A 308 35.78 -29.86 14.53
CA ALA A 308 35.05 -31.12 14.64
C ALA A 308 33.57 -30.90 14.34
N THR A 309 32.91 -31.94 13.83
CA THR A 309 31.45 -31.97 13.72
C THR A 309 30.90 -32.99 14.70
N ILE A 310 29.80 -32.65 15.37
CA ILE A 310 29.08 -33.60 16.20
C ILE A 310 27.58 -33.36 16.05
N ARG A 311 26.79 -34.43 16.21
CA ARG A 311 25.34 -34.28 16.28
C ARG A 311 24.96 -33.76 17.65
N ARG A 312 24.00 -32.84 17.71
CA ARG A 312 23.55 -32.24 18.98
C ARG A 312 23.12 -33.31 19.99
N GLU A 313 22.36 -34.31 19.53
CA GLU A 313 21.94 -35.48 20.32
C GLU A 313 23.11 -36.29 20.89
N GLN A 314 24.20 -36.41 20.14
CA GLN A 314 25.36 -37.22 20.51
C GLN A 314 26.27 -36.46 21.49
N LEU A 315 26.41 -35.14 21.33
CA LEU A 315 27.07 -34.28 22.31
C LEU A 315 26.33 -34.28 23.65
N ALA A 316 24.99 -34.21 23.62
CA ALA A 316 24.16 -34.30 24.82
C ALA A 316 24.27 -35.68 25.50
N THR A 317 24.45 -36.75 24.73
CA THR A 317 24.68 -38.10 25.28
C THR A 317 26.05 -38.18 25.98
N LEU A 318 27.08 -37.55 25.42
CA LEU A 318 28.43 -37.47 26.00
C LEU A 318 28.43 -36.78 27.38
N GLN A 319 27.60 -35.75 27.58
CA GLN A 319 27.43 -35.03 28.86
C GLN A 319 26.96 -35.92 30.02
N GLY A 320 26.14 -36.93 29.72
CA GLY A 320 25.55 -37.82 30.72
C GLY A 320 26.36 -39.10 30.97
N ASP A 321 27.36 -39.39 30.15
CA ASP A 321 28.12 -40.64 30.20
C ASP A 321 29.30 -40.55 31.20
N THR A 322 29.14 -41.21 32.36
CA THR A 322 30.17 -41.25 33.40
C THR A 322 31.47 -41.94 33.00
N GLU A 323 31.44 -42.87 32.02
CA GLU A 323 32.66 -43.55 31.53
C GLU A 323 33.43 -42.65 30.54
N MET A 324 32.75 -41.73 29.86
CA MET A 324 33.34 -40.78 28.91
C MET A 324 33.56 -39.38 29.50
N ARG A 325 33.53 -39.26 30.83
CA ARG A 325 33.62 -37.99 31.56
C ARG A 325 34.84 -37.13 31.17
N ALA A 326 36.01 -37.74 31.00
CA ALA A 326 37.22 -37.02 30.59
C ALA A 326 37.10 -36.43 29.18
N THR A 327 36.42 -37.14 28.27
CA THR A 327 36.12 -36.68 26.90
C THR A 327 35.08 -35.56 26.92
N TRP A 328 34.08 -35.63 27.79
CA TRP A 328 33.13 -34.54 28.01
C TRP A 328 33.80 -33.28 28.57
N GLU A 329 34.59 -33.42 29.64
CA GLU A 329 35.37 -32.32 30.22
C GLU A 329 36.36 -31.71 29.22
N PHE A 330 36.82 -32.48 28.24
CA PHE A 330 37.62 -31.98 27.11
C PHE A 330 36.80 -31.12 26.14
N VAL A 331 35.64 -31.62 25.71
CA VAL A 331 34.81 -30.98 24.68
C VAL A 331 34.03 -29.77 25.23
N ASN A 332 33.71 -29.75 26.53
CA ASN A 332 32.94 -28.70 27.21
C ASN A 332 33.84 -27.63 27.89
N ASP A 333 35.10 -27.53 27.52
CA ASP A 333 36.04 -26.54 28.07
C ASP A 333 35.85 -25.18 27.38
N GLU A 334 35.00 -24.32 27.94
CA GLU A 334 34.59 -23.03 27.33
C GLU A 334 35.77 -22.07 27.06
N ASP A 335 36.89 -22.21 27.77
CA ASP A 335 38.10 -21.40 27.55
C ASP A 335 38.91 -21.89 26.34
N GLN A 336 38.67 -23.11 25.86
CA GLN A 336 39.46 -23.79 24.82
C GLN A 336 38.62 -24.29 23.63
N VAL A 337 37.31 -24.44 23.77
CA VAL A 337 36.39 -24.93 22.75
C VAL A 337 35.31 -23.89 22.48
N GLU A 338 35.22 -23.47 21.22
CA GLU A 338 34.13 -22.61 20.76
C GLU A 338 33.07 -23.45 20.05
N GLU A 339 31.91 -23.52 20.70
CA GLU A 339 30.75 -24.23 20.19
C GLU A 339 29.95 -23.36 19.21
N ILE A 340 29.72 -23.88 18.01
CA ILE A 340 28.94 -23.18 16.99
C ILE A 340 27.78 -24.07 16.55
N ALA A 341 26.58 -23.61 16.83
CA ALA A 341 25.35 -24.29 16.45
C ALA A 341 25.00 -24.04 14.98
N ILE A 342 24.90 -25.13 14.21
CA ILE A 342 24.41 -25.12 12.83
C ILE A 342 22.98 -25.67 12.83
N SER A 343 22.03 -24.77 12.54
CA SER A 343 20.60 -25.12 12.48
C SER A 343 20.28 -25.96 11.24
N SER A 344 19.38 -26.94 11.35
CA SER A 344 18.72 -27.55 10.18
C SER A 344 17.85 -26.53 9.46
N ASP A 345 17.23 -25.65 10.24
CA ASP A 345 16.26 -24.66 9.79
C ASP A 345 16.98 -23.46 9.18
N TRP A 346 16.39 -22.92 8.12
CA TRP A 346 16.88 -21.74 7.43
C TRP A 346 16.43 -20.48 8.17
N SER A 347 17.37 -19.61 8.53
CA SER A 347 17.03 -18.26 9.00
C SER A 347 16.31 -17.48 7.90
N ILE A 348 15.61 -16.40 8.24
CA ILE A 348 14.94 -15.54 7.24
C ILE A 348 15.95 -15.06 6.17
N ASP A 349 17.18 -14.75 6.57
CA ASP A 349 18.20 -14.32 5.62
C ASP A 349 18.76 -15.49 4.81
N ASP A 350 18.81 -16.69 5.38
CA ASP A 350 19.16 -17.89 4.61
C ASP A 350 18.04 -18.26 3.62
N GLN A 351 16.77 -18.05 3.97
CA GLN A 351 15.62 -18.24 3.08
C GLN A 351 15.62 -17.22 1.93
N LYS A 352 16.01 -15.96 2.20
CA LYS A 352 16.23 -14.95 1.16
C LYS A 352 17.39 -15.34 0.24
N ALA A 353 18.51 -15.79 0.80
CA ALA A 353 19.63 -16.29 0.02
C ALA A 353 19.20 -17.49 -0.83
N LEU A 354 18.44 -18.43 -0.25
CA LEU A 354 17.88 -19.60 -0.93
C LEU A 354 16.95 -19.22 -2.10
N ALA A 355 16.13 -18.17 -1.96
CA ALA A 355 15.27 -17.67 -3.04
C ALA A 355 16.07 -17.20 -4.26
N VAL A 356 17.31 -16.74 -4.06
CA VAL A 356 18.22 -16.25 -5.10
C VAL A 356 19.01 -17.39 -5.76
N VAL A 357 19.44 -18.42 -5.01
CA VAL A 357 20.34 -19.48 -5.52
C VAL A 357 19.68 -20.86 -5.77
N ALA A 358 18.43 -21.13 -5.35
CA ALA A 358 17.79 -22.46 -5.45
C ALA A 358 16.67 -22.61 -6.53
N PRO A 359 16.43 -23.83 -7.09
CA PRO A 359 15.33 -24.13 -8.05
C PRO A 359 13.90 -24.14 -7.46
N ASP A 360 12.85 -23.98 -8.29
CA ASP A 360 11.43 -23.78 -7.86
C ASP A 360 10.80 -24.83 -6.95
N TRP A 361 11.04 -26.11 -7.17
CA TRP A 361 10.47 -27.18 -6.32
C TRP A 361 11.20 -27.30 -4.98
N ILE A 362 12.47 -26.85 -4.92
CA ILE A 362 13.20 -26.65 -3.68
C ILE A 362 12.75 -25.36 -3.02
N ARG A 363 12.45 -24.30 -3.78
CA ARG A 363 11.85 -23.08 -3.24
C ARG A 363 10.48 -23.36 -2.63
N ALA A 364 9.64 -24.15 -3.31
CA ALA A 364 8.36 -24.62 -2.80
C ALA A 364 8.54 -25.55 -1.58
N ALA A 365 9.43 -26.55 -1.67
CA ALA A 365 9.71 -27.43 -0.54
C ALA A 365 10.40 -26.73 0.65
N ALA A 366 11.14 -25.64 0.41
CA ALA A 366 11.78 -24.83 1.44
C ALA A 366 10.86 -23.76 2.02
N GLN A 367 9.86 -23.27 1.26
CA GLN A 367 8.72 -22.52 1.77
C GLN A 367 7.85 -23.39 2.69
N GLU A 368 7.87 -24.71 2.50
CA GLU A 368 7.32 -25.73 3.40
C GLU A 368 8.29 -26.13 4.55
N GLY A 369 9.48 -25.51 4.66
CA GLY A 369 10.45 -25.73 5.74
C GLY A 369 11.47 -26.86 5.52
N THR A 370 11.48 -27.51 4.34
CA THR A 370 12.37 -28.66 4.06
C THR A 370 13.80 -28.21 3.72
N GLY A 371 14.82 -28.88 4.26
CA GLY A 371 16.24 -28.59 4.01
C GLY A 371 16.74 -29.06 2.63
N LEU A 372 17.61 -28.27 1.96
CA LEU A 372 18.16 -28.56 0.61
C LEU A 372 18.89 -29.91 0.47
N GLY A 373 19.46 -30.44 1.57
CA GLY A 373 20.13 -31.76 1.57
C GLY A 373 19.17 -32.95 1.41
N GLU A 374 17.89 -32.78 1.70
CA GLU A 374 16.88 -33.85 1.63
C GLU A 374 16.23 -33.98 0.24
N LEU A 375 16.37 -32.97 -0.61
CA LEU A 375 15.60 -32.85 -1.85
C LEU A 375 16.21 -33.62 -3.06
N LEU A 376 17.48 -33.97 -3.02
CA LEU A 376 18.33 -33.64 -4.16
C LEU A 376 19.29 -34.80 -4.53
N GLY A 377 18.73 -35.98 -4.72
CA GLY A 377 19.47 -37.16 -5.18
C GLY A 377 18.68 -37.95 -6.21
N SER A 378 17.78 -38.81 -5.77
CA SER A 378 17.18 -39.81 -6.65
C SER A 378 16.02 -39.37 -7.54
N ALA A 379 15.62 -38.13 -7.37
CA ALA A 379 14.33 -37.60 -7.78
C ALA A 379 14.09 -37.51 -9.30
N ARG A 380 14.93 -36.78 -10.01
CA ARG A 380 14.57 -36.23 -11.31
C ARG A 380 14.46 -37.29 -12.40
N GLU A 381 15.44 -38.20 -12.47
CA GLU A 381 15.49 -39.26 -13.46
C GLU A 381 14.33 -40.27 -13.35
N LEU A 382 13.86 -40.56 -12.14
CA LEU A 382 12.73 -41.45 -11.90
C LEU A 382 11.45 -40.92 -12.55
N LEU A 383 11.20 -39.61 -12.47
CA LEU A 383 10.03 -38.96 -13.05
C LEU A 383 10.05 -38.95 -14.59
N LEU A 384 11.24 -38.79 -15.20
CA LEU A 384 11.39 -38.78 -16.65
C LEU A 384 11.16 -40.16 -17.26
N LYS A 385 11.71 -41.21 -16.63
CA LYS A 385 11.45 -42.61 -17.04
C LYS A 385 9.96 -42.90 -16.99
N LEU A 386 9.28 -42.46 -15.93
CA LEU A 386 7.85 -42.68 -15.79
C LEU A 386 7.01 -41.94 -16.84
N ARG A 387 7.42 -40.74 -17.29
CA ARG A 387 6.72 -39.99 -18.36
C ARG A 387 6.87 -40.61 -19.76
N THR A 388 7.94 -41.37 -19.99
CA THR A 388 8.29 -41.94 -21.31
C THR A 388 8.09 -43.45 -21.39
N ALA A 389 7.77 -44.09 -20.27
CA ALA A 389 7.44 -45.50 -20.19
C ALA A 389 6.31 -45.85 -21.17
N ASP A 390 6.37 -47.06 -21.75
CA ASP A 390 5.26 -47.55 -22.56
C ASP A 390 3.98 -47.65 -21.70
N PRO A 391 2.78 -47.58 -22.31
CA PRO A 391 1.52 -47.52 -21.56
C PRO A 391 1.35 -48.65 -20.53
N LYS A 392 1.95 -49.82 -20.76
CA LYS A 392 1.82 -51.01 -19.91
C LYS A 392 2.70 -50.86 -18.67
N THR A 393 3.95 -50.42 -18.86
CA THR A 393 4.88 -50.11 -17.75
C THR A 393 4.37 -48.93 -16.94
N ARG A 394 3.88 -47.87 -17.60
CA ARG A 394 3.24 -46.73 -16.93
C ARG A 394 2.05 -47.18 -16.07
N ALA A 395 1.15 -48.00 -16.63
CA ALA A 395 0.00 -48.56 -15.92
C ALA A 395 0.41 -49.36 -14.66
N LEU A 396 1.52 -50.10 -14.72
CA LEU A 396 2.01 -50.86 -13.58
C LEU A 396 2.56 -49.95 -12.48
N VAL A 397 3.37 -48.96 -12.85
CA VAL A 397 3.91 -48.02 -11.87
C VAL A 397 2.80 -47.16 -11.27
N ASP A 398 1.84 -46.72 -12.07
CA ASP A 398 0.68 -45.96 -11.60
C ASP A 398 -0.19 -46.76 -10.64
N LEU A 399 -0.45 -48.04 -10.90
CA LEU A 399 -1.14 -48.94 -9.97
C LEU A 399 -0.41 -49.02 -8.62
N ILE A 400 0.90 -49.19 -8.65
CA ILE A 400 1.69 -49.38 -7.41
C ILE A 400 1.81 -48.06 -6.64
N VAL A 401 1.94 -46.93 -7.34
CA VAL A 401 1.86 -45.60 -6.73
C VAL A 401 0.48 -45.39 -6.09
N ASP A 402 -0.59 -45.70 -6.83
CA ASP A 402 -1.97 -45.61 -6.34
C ASP A 402 -2.21 -46.50 -5.12
N TRP A 403 -1.64 -47.70 -5.09
CA TRP A 403 -1.67 -48.59 -3.91
C TRP A 403 -1.01 -47.92 -2.70
N GLN A 404 0.18 -47.34 -2.87
CA GLN A 404 0.87 -46.65 -1.78
C GLN A 404 0.11 -45.41 -1.30
N LEU A 405 -0.57 -44.70 -2.21
CA LEU A 405 -1.44 -43.57 -1.87
C LEU A 405 -2.67 -43.98 -1.05
N THR A 406 -3.05 -45.28 -1.04
CA THR A 406 -4.11 -45.74 -0.14
C THR A 406 -3.70 -45.68 1.33
N GLY A 407 -2.41 -45.73 1.63
CA GLY A 407 -1.89 -45.71 3.01
C GLY A 407 -1.93 -47.07 3.71
N ILE A 408 -2.24 -48.15 3.01
CA ILE A 408 -2.11 -49.50 3.58
C ILE A 408 -0.62 -49.81 3.86
N PRO A 409 -0.26 -50.30 5.08
CA PRO A 409 1.14 -50.52 5.43
C PRO A 409 1.84 -51.61 4.61
N ASP A 410 1.08 -52.61 4.17
CA ASP A 410 1.60 -53.72 3.38
C ASP A 410 1.86 -53.30 1.94
N LEU A 411 3.05 -53.61 1.45
CA LEU A 411 3.40 -53.43 0.04
C LEU A 411 2.54 -54.34 -0.84
N ILE A 412 2.24 -53.89 -2.06
CA ILE A 412 1.48 -54.70 -2.99
C ILE A 412 2.30 -55.94 -3.38
N THR A 413 1.67 -57.11 -3.26
CA THR A 413 2.29 -58.37 -3.70
C THR A 413 2.30 -58.44 -5.22
N GLU A 414 3.24 -59.21 -5.80
CA GLU A 414 3.28 -59.44 -7.25
C GLU A 414 1.97 -60.05 -7.76
N GLN A 415 1.31 -60.89 -6.96
CA GLN A 415 0.01 -61.47 -7.29
C GLN A 415 -1.10 -60.40 -7.35
N GLN A 416 -1.23 -59.56 -6.32
CA GLN A 416 -2.23 -58.47 -6.30
C GLN A 416 -1.97 -57.47 -7.42
N ALA A 417 -0.70 -57.12 -7.66
CA ALA A 417 -0.33 -56.25 -8.78
C ALA A 417 -0.75 -56.86 -10.11
N ARG A 418 -0.54 -58.17 -10.32
CA ARG A 418 -0.93 -58.87 -11.54
C ARG A 418 -2.43 -58.95 -11.75
N GLU A 419 -3.20 -59.09 -10.67
CA GLU A 419 -4.67 -59.16 -10.71
C GLU A 419 -5.30 -57.78 -10.98
N LEU A 420 -4.73 -56.70 -10.43
CA LEU A 420 -5.25 -55.33 -10.56
C LEU A 420 -4.75 -54.59 -11.81
N TRP A 421 -3.57 -54.94 -12.32
CA TRP A 421 -2.94 -54.27 -13.46
C TRP A 421 -3.79 -54.19 -14.74
N PRO A 422 -4.61 -55.20 -15.11
CA PRO A 422 -5.48 -55.11 -16.28
C PRO A 422 -6.45 -53.92 -16.26
N GLU A 423 -6.89 -53.47 -15.07
CA GLU A 423 -7.79 -52.32 -14.91
C GLU A 423 -7.13 -50.99 -15.31
N TYR A 424 -5.79 -50.93 -15.26
CA TYR A 424 -4.99 -49.76 -15.64
C TYR A 424 -4.57 -49.76 -17.11
N LEU A 425 -4.85 -50.83 -17.86
CA LEU A 425 -4.47 -50.95 -19.27
C LEU A 425 -5.47 -50.25 -20.22
N PRO A 426 -5.01 -49.65 -21.34
CA PRO A 426 -5.89 -49.19 -22.40
C PRO A 426 -6.77 -50.33 -22.96
N ARG A 427 -8.06 -50.08 -23.24
CA ARG A 427 -9.07 -51.10 -23.64
C ARG A 427 -8.65 -52.06 -24.77
N ARG A 428 -7.77 -51.62 -25.68
CA ARG A 428 -7.28 -52.44 -26.80
C ARG A 428 -6.29 -53.52 -26.36
N ASP A 429 -5.54 -53.28 -25.29
CA ASP A 429 -4.53 -54.19 -24.76
C ASP A 429 -5.09 -55.19 -23.73
N ALA A 430 -6.27 -54.90 -23.17
CA ALA A 430 -6.96 -55.77 -22.21
C ALA A 430 -7.68 -56.99 -22.85
N ALA A 431 -7.80 -57.06 -24.18
CA ALA A 431 -8.59 -58.07 -24.90
C ALA A 431 -7.88 -59.42 -25.15
N GLY A 432 -6.64 -59.59 -24.70
CA GLY A 432 -5.88 -60.83 -24.83
C GLY A 432 -6.24 -61.87 -23.75
N GLY A 433 -6.07 -63.16 -24.06
CA GLY A 433 -6.28 -64.24 -23.08
C GLY A 433 -5.25 -64.26 -21.93
N PRO A 434 -5.47 -65.04 -20.85
CA PRO A 434 -4.71 -64.98 -19.60
C PRO A 434 -3.19 -65.18 -19.72
N ASP A 435 -2.75 -65.96 -20.71
CA ASP A 435 -1.33 -66.19 -20.98
C ASP A 435 -0.65 -64.98 -21.63
N HIS A 436 -1.40 -64.22 -22.46
CA HIS A 436 -0.91 -63.00 -23.09
C HIS A 436 -0.69 -61.89 -22.05
N THR A 437 -1.66 -61.72 -21.14
CA THR A 437 -1.58 -60.77 -20.04
C THR A 437 -0.42 -61.08 -19.09
N ARG A 438 -0.17 -62.38 -18.81
CA ARG A 438 0.99 -62.81 -18.01
C ARG A 438 2.33 -62.44 -18.64
N GLN A 439 2.49 -62.66 -19.95
CA GLN A 439 3.73 -62.32 -20.65
C GLN A 439 3.95 -60.81 -20.71
N MET A 440 2.88 -60.03 -20.92
CA MET A 440 2.93 -58.57 -20.90
C MET A 440 3.29 -58.02 -19.50
N PHE A 441 2.71 -58.58 -18.43
CA PHE A 441 3.02 -58.17 -17.05
C PHE A 441 4.49 -58.39 -16.73
N ALA A 442 5.04 -59.55 -17.07
CA ALA A 442 6.45 -59.86 -16.83
C ALA A 442 7.41 -58.91 -17.56
N ALA A 443 7.03 -58.43 -18.75
CA ALA A 443 7.82 -57.45 -19.50
C ALA A 443 7.76 -56.05 -18.85
N ALA A 444 6.55 -55.58 -18.50
CA ALA A 444 6.34 -54.29 -17.83
C ALA A 444 6.99 -54.23 -16.45
N TYR A 445 6.89 -55.32 -15.68
CA TYR A 445 7.51 -55.48 -14.37
C TYR A 445 9.03 -55.37 -14.45
N ARG A 446 9.65 -56.08 -15.40
CA ARG A 446 11.09 -56.01 -15.63
C ARG A 446 11.56 -54.61 -16.03
N ASP A 447 10.78 -53.94 -16.87
CA ASP A 447 11.11 -52.58 -17.30
C ASP A 447 11.00 -51.58 -16.15
N ALA A 448 9.94 -51.68 -15.34
CA ALA A 448 9.71 -50.83 -14.18
C ALA A 448 10.78 -51.01 -13.08
N CYS A 449 11.22 -52.25 -12.82
CA CYS A 449 12.28 -52.57 -11.86
C CYS A 449 13.71 -52.34 -12.38
N SER A 450 13.89 -51.89 -13.64
CA SER A 450 15.23 -51.59 -14.14
C SER A 450 15.79 -50.29 -13.51
N PRO A 451 17.07 -50.28 -13.05
CA PRO A 451 17.68 -49.09 -12.46
C PRO A 451 17.75 -47.91 -13.43
N VAL A 452 17.64 -46.70 -12.88
CA VAL A 452 17.78 -45.41 -13.57
C VAL A 452 19.04 -44.71 -13.05
N GLY A 453 19.90 -44.28 -13.98
CA GLY A 453 21.16 -43.58 -13.68
C GLY A 453 22.12 -44.34 -12.76
N GLY A 454 22.05 -45.67 -12.75
CA GLY A 454 22.97 -46.52 -11.97
C GLY A 454 22.70 -46.62 -10.47
N THR A 455 21.60 -46.06 -9.92
CA THR A 455 21.34 -46.14 -8.46
C THR A 455 19.88 -46.33 -7.99
N ALA A 456 18.82 -46.05 -8.77
CA ALA A 456 17.42 -46.25 -8.29
C ALA A 456 16.43 -46.66 -9.41
N ALA A 457 15.53 -47.62 -9.21
CA ALA A 457 14.55 -48.10 -10.20
C ALA A 457 13.15 -47.50 -9.97
N SER A 458 12.25 -47.44 -10.96
CA SER A 458 10.88 -46.92 -10.75
C SER A 458 10.08 -47.72 -9.72
N LEU A 459 10.37 -49.02 -9.65
CA LEU A 459 9.87 -49.93 -8.62
C LEU A 459 11.04 -50.61 -7.91
N VAL A 460 10.94 -50.72 -6.59
CA VAL A 460 11.90 -51.42 -5.74
C VAL A 460 11.28 -52.74 -5.29
N THR A 461 12.00 -53.84 -5.47
CA THR A 461 11.60 -55.17 -5.02
C THR A 461 12.15 -55.41 -3.62
N GLY A 462 11.28 -55.63 -2.63
CA GLY A 462 11.70 -55.81 -1.23
C GLY A 462 12.32 -57.18 -0.98
N ASP A 463 11.51 -58.22 -1.08
CA ASP A 463 11.86 -59.64 -0.81
C ASP A 463 11.67 -60.54 -2.06
N GLY A 464 11.48 -59.92 -3.23
CA GLY A 464 11.18 -60.60 -4.48
C GLY A 464 9.71 -60.96 -4.68
N LEU A 465 8.84 -60.80 -3.67
CA LEU A 465 7.39 -61.00 -3.74
C LEU A 465 6.60 -59.69 -3.60
N HIS A 466 7.17 -58.70 -2.91
CA HIS A 466 6.56 -57.41 -2.65
C HIS A 466 7.24 -56.29 -3.45
N VAL A 467 6.41 -55.34 -3.90
CA VAL A 467 6.80 -54.30 -4.84
C VAL A 467 6.36 -52.95 -4.29
N ARG A 468 7.20 -51.94 -4.42
CA ARG A 468 6.86 -50.56 -4.08
C ARG A 468 7.35 -49.61 -5.16
N ALA A 469 6.65 -48.51 -5.40
CA ALA A 469 7.20 -47.44 -6.22
C ALA A 469 8.16 -46.61 -5.38
N GLU A 470 9.09 -45.94 -6.06
CA GLU A 470 9.94 -44.95 -5.42
C GLU A 470 9.11 -43.81 -4.83
N ASP A 471 9.43 -43.42 -3.59
CA ASP A 471 8.65 -42.46 -2.80
C ASP A 471 8.46 -41.12 -3.50
N LEU A 472 9.41 -40.76 -4.36
CA LEU A 472 9.33 -39.57 -5.17
C LEU A 472 8.21 -39.60 -6.22
N LEU A 473 7.94 -40.76 -6.82
CA LEU A 473 6.84 -40.92 -7.77
C LEU A 473 5.49 -40.79 -7.05
N VAL A 474 5.41 -41.30 -5.82
CA VAL A 474 4.25 -41.14 -4.93
C VAL A 474 4.00 -39.66 -4.61
N ARG A 475 5.04 -38.92 -4.22
CA ARG A 475 4.96 -37.48 -3.93
C ARG A 475 4.61 -36.63 -5.17
N HIS A 476 5.16 -36.95 -6.34
CA HIS A 476 4.80 -36.26 -7.59
C HIS A 476 3.34 -36.52 -7.99
N ARG A 477 2.82 -37.73 -7.76
CA ARG A 477 1.43 -38.06 -8.08
C ARG A 477 0.44 -37.36 -7.16
N GLY A 478 0.77 -37.21 -5.87
CA GLY A 478 -0.04 -36.44 -4.91
C GLY A 478 -0.19 -34.95 -5.26
N THR A 479 0.83 -34.34 -5.87
CA THR A 479 0.81 -32.90 -6.27
C THR A 479 0.14 -32.62 -7.62
N GLN A 480 0.02 -33.63 -8.50
CA GLN A 480 -0.61 -33.50 -9.82
C GLN A 480 -2.14 -33.68 -9.80
N GLY A 481 -2.73 -34.10 -8.68
CA GLY A 481 -4.18 -34.24 -8.53
C GLY A 481 -4.83 -35.36 -9.37
N GLY A 482 -4.12 -36.47 -9.61
CA GLY A 482 -4.66 -37.61 -10.37
C GLY A 482 -5.65 -38.46 -9.56
N SER A 483 -6.77 -38.88 -10.16
CA SER A 483 -7.73 -39.77 -9.48
C SER A 483 -7.22 -41.22 -9.45
N THR A 484 -6.96 -41.75 -8.26
CA THR A 484 -6.66 -43.16 -8.01
C THR A 484 -7.80 -44.05 -8.51
N HIS A 485 -7.48 -45.19 -9.15
CA HIS A 485 -8.51 -46.07 -9.70
C HIS A 485 -9.37 -46.73 -8.59
N PRO A 486 -10.71 -46.78 -8.73
CA PRO A 486 -11.60 -47.32 -7.68
C PRO A 486 -11.30 -48.76 -7.25
N SER A 487 -10.85 -49.62 -8.17
CA SER A 487 -10.54 -51.02 -7.88
C SER A 487 -9.40 -51.18 -6.87
N VAL A 488 -8.44 -50.24 -6.83
CA VAL A 488 -7.32 -50.27 -5.87
C VAL A 488 -7.81 -49.93 -4.47
N TRP A 489 -8.65 -48.89 -4.35
CA TRP A 489 -9.29 -48.54 -3.09
C TRP A 489 -10.14 -49.68 -2.51
N ALA A 490 -10.88 -50.40 -3.37
CA ALA A 490 -11.70 -51.52 -2.94
C ALA A 490 -10.84 -52.65 -2.33
N VAL A 491 -9.76 -53.05 -3.01
CA VAL A 491 -8.88 -54.13 -2.53
C VAL A 491 -8.06 -53.70 -1.31
N ALA A 492 -7.53 -52.48 -1.30
CA ALA A 492 -6.82 -51.95 -0.13
C ALA A 492 -7.74 -51.85 1.10
N MET A 493 -8.99 -51.41 0.92
CA MET A 493 -9.98 -51.38 2.00
C MET A 493 -10.35 -52.79 2.48
N ASP A 494 -10.56 -53.76 1.58
CA ASP A 494 -10.83 -55.14 1.96
C ASP A 494 -9.68 -55.72 2.81
N GLN A 495 -8.43 -55.45 2.43
CA GLN A 495 -7.25 -55.88 3.20
C GLN A 495 -7.18 -55.17 4.56
N ALA A 496 -7.38 -53.85 4.61
CA ALA A 496 -7.41 -53.11 5.87
C ALA A 496 -8.48 -53.64 6.84
N LEU A 497 -9.66 -53.98 6.32
CA LEU A 497 -10.75 -54.54 7.12
C LEU A 497 -10.42 -55.92 7.72
N THR A 498 -9.51 -56.71 7.13
CA THR A 498 -9.11 -58.01 7.71
C THR A 498 -8.37 -57.89 9.04
N VAL A 499 -7.74 -56.73 9.30
CA VAL A 499 -6.99 -56.45 10.52
C VAL A 499 -7.70 -55.45 11.43
N LEU A 500 -8.96 -55.12 11.16
CA LEU A 500 -9.75 -54.12 11.90
C LEU A 500 -9.73 -54.34 13.42
N GLU A 501 -9.84 -55.60 13.88
CA GLU A 501 -9.84 -55.92 15.32
C GLU A 501 -8.48 -55.68 15.98
N THR A 502 -7.38 -55.84 15.23
CA THR A 502 -6.01 -55.76 15.75
C THR A 502 -5.33 -54.43 15.50
N ALA A 503 -5.75 -53.70 14.47
CA ALA A 503 -5.14 -52.45 14.00
C ALA A 503 -6.18 -51.54 13.29
N PRO A 504 -7.19 -51.03 14.02
CA PRO A 504 -8.27 -50.23 13.43
C PRO A 504 -7.80 -48.89 12.85
N ASP A 505 -6.67 -48.36 13.33
CA ASP A 505 -6.05 -47.13 12.82
C ASP A 505 -5.70 -47.24 11.33
N ILE A 506 -5.36 -48.45 10.85
CA ILE A 506 -5.10 -48.70 9.42
C ILE A 506 -6.37 -48.45 8.60
N VAL A 507 -7.52 -48.92 9.07
CA VAL A 507 -8.82 -48.71 8.40
C VAL A 507 -9.17 -47.22 8.40
N THR A 508 -8.95 -46.53 9.52
CA THR A 508 -9.19 -45.07 9.62
C THR A 508 -8.29 -44.28 8.68
N LEU A 509 -7.00 -44.64 8.57
CA LEU A 509 -6.03 -44.01 7.67
C LEU A 509 -6.41 -44.20 6.19
N VAL A 510 -6.71 -45.43 5.77
CA VAL A 510 -7.14 -45.71 4.39
C VAL A 510 -8.43 -44.98 4.06
N SER A 511 -9.37 -44.90 5.02
CA SER A 511 -10.63 -44.18 4.86
C SER A 511 -10.41 -42.67 4.72
N TYR A 512 -9.51 -42.09 5.50
CA TYR A 512 -9.14 -40.68 5.41
C TYR A 512 -8.49 -40.34 4.06
N ASN A 513 -7.54 -41.17 3.61
CA ASN A 513 -6.91 -40.97 2.29
C ASN A 513 -7.91 -41.16 1.14
N ALA A 514 -8.86 -42.08 1.27
CA ALA A 514 -9.95 -42.23 0.31
C ALA A 514 -10.84 -40.97 0.28
N TYR A 515 -11.15 -40.39 1.43
CA TYR A 515 -11.94 -39.16 1.55
C TYR A 515 -11.26 -37.97 0.85
N THR A 516 -9.99 -37.71 1.16
CA THR A 516 -9.23 -36.60 0.55
C THR A 516 -9.04 -36.80 -0.96
N SER A 517 -9.05 -38.05 -1.42
CA SER A 517 -9.01 -38.41 -2.85
C SER A 517 -10.40 -38.44 -3.52
N GLY A 518 -11.47 -37.97 -2.86
CA GLY A 518 -12.83 -37.92 -3.41
C GLY A 518 -13.57 -39.27 -3.49
N ASN A 519 -13.03 -40.33 -2.90
CA ASN A 519 -13.60 -41.69 -2.90
C ASN A 519 -14.51 -41.91 -1.67
N TYR A 520 -15.55 -41.09 -1.55
CA TYR A 520 -16.41 -41.01 -0.35
C TYR A 520 -17.10 -42.32 0.02
N LEU A 521 -17.47 -43.17 -0.95
CA LEU A 521 -18.10 -44.47 -0.66
C LEU A 521 -17.14 -45.45 0.04
N ILE A 522 -15.86 -45.44 -0.34
CA ILE A 522 -14.83 -46.27 0.30
C ILE A 522 -14.51 -45.71 1.69
N ALA A 523 -14.34 -44.39 1.80
CA ALA A 523 -14.14 -43.73 3.08
C ALA A 523 -15.27 -44.03 4.07
N ARG A 524 -16.53 -43.91 3.61
CA ARG A 524 -17.72 -44.24 4.42
C ARG A 524 -17.72 -45.70 4.85
N ARG A 525 -17.37 -46.64 3.96
CA ARG A 525 -17.33 -48.07 4.28
C ARG A 525 -16.33 -48.36 5.42
N GLY A 526 -15.11 -47.84 5.32
CA GLY A 526 -14.08 -48.09 6.31
C GLY A 526 -14.35 -47.37 7.63
N TRP A 527 -14.73 -46.08 7.60
CA TRP A 527 -15.10 -45.37 8.82
C TRP A 527 -16.35 -45.94 9.49
N ASN A 528 -17.32 -46.47 8.76
CA ASN A 528 -18.46 -47.16 9.38
C ASN A 528 -18.01 -48.40 10.17
N ALA A 529 -17.16 -49.24 9.57
CA ALA A 529 -16.62 -50.42 10.25
C ALA A 529 -15.76 -50.06 11.48
N ALA A 530 -14.89 -49.04 11.37
CA ALA A 530 -14.05 -48.57 12.47
C ALA A 530 -14.85 -47.85 13.57
N ALA A 531 -15.89 -47.09 13.22
CA ALA A 531 -16.78 -46.44 14.18
C ALA A 531 -17.60 -47.47 14.98
N GLU A 532 -18.09 -48.52 14.30
CA GLU A 532 -18.80 -49.66 14.92
C GLU A 532 -17.90 -50.46 15.87
N SER A 533 -16.58 -50.54 15.60
CA SER A 533 -15.61 -51.13 16.52
C SER A 533 -15.20 -50.21 17.69
N GLY A 534 -15.75 -48.99 17.75
CA GLY A 534 -15.53 -48.05 18.84
C GLY A 534 -14.37 -47.07 18.66
N HIS A 535 -13.80 -46.94 17.45
CA HIS A 535 -12.69 -46.01 17.21
C HIS A 535 -13.19 -44.55 17.21
N PRO A 536 -12.70 -43.67 18.11
CA PRO A 536 -13.26 -42.34 18.31
C PRO A 536 -13.09 -41.41 17.09
N ASP A 537 -11.93 -41.39 16.45
CA ASP A 537 -11.74 -40.53 15.26
C ASP A 537 -12.65 -40.95 14.08
N ALA A 538 -12.80 -42.26 13.85
CA ALA A 538 -13.71 -42.76 12.82
C ALA A 538 -15.16 -42.36 13.08
N GLN A 539 -15.61 -42.31 14.34
CA GLN A 539 -16.94 -41.81 14.71
C GLN A 539 -17.09 -40.32 14.35
N VAL A 540 -16.06 -39.51 14.61
CA VAL A 540 -16.07 -38.08 14.25
C VAL A 540 -16.09 -37.88 12.73
N TYR A 541 -15.18 -38.53 12.01
CA TYR A 541 -15.09 -38.39 10.56
C TYR A 541 -16.34 -38.89 9.84
N LEU A 542 -16.90 -40.02 10.28
CA LEU A 542 -18.17 -40.51 9.76
C LEU A 542 -19.31 -39.55 10.07
N GLY A 543 -19.36 -39.01 11.29
CA GLY A 543 -20.38 -38.02 11.68
C GLY A 543 -20.34 -36.78 10.79
N ALA A 544 -19.14 -36.24 10.51
CA ALA A 544 -18.98 -35.09 9.63
C ALA A 544 -19.39 -35.41 8.18
N LEU A 545 -19.00 -36.58 7.66
CA LEU A 545 -19.39 -37.03 6.31
C LEU A 545 -20.91 -37.17 6.18
N LEU A 546 -21.58 -37.72 7.19
CA LEU A 546 -23.03 -37.86 7.22
C LEU A 546 -23.74 -36.49 7.28
N ALA A 547 -23.20 -35.54 8.04
CA ALA A 547 -23.78 -34.21 8.21
C ALA A 547 -23.61 -33.30 6.97
N LEU A 548 -22.49 -33.39 6.26
CA LEU A 548 -22.13 -32.40 5.23
C LEU A 548 -22.16 -32.93 3.79
N LEU A 549 -21.92 -34.23 3.58
CA LEU A 549 -21.67 -34.79 2.25
C LEU A 549 -22.66 -35.88 1.84
N SER A 550 -23.59 -36.26 2.72
CA SER A 550 -24.69 -37.14 2.34
C SER A 550 -25.81 -36.33 1.70
N ASP A 551 -26.47 -36.91 0.70
CA ASP A 551 -27.60 -36.30 0.01
C ASP A 551 -28.86 -37.20 0.10
N PRO A 552 -29.87 -36.84 0.90
CA PRO A 552 -29.87 -35.70 1.84
C PRO A 552 -28.93 -35.95 3.05
N PRO A 553 -28.53 -34.89 3.79
CA PRO A 553 -27.73 -35.02 5.00
C PRO A 553 -28.37 -35.95 6.05
N ASP A 554 -27.60 -36.89 6.60
CA ASP A 554 -28.03 -37.77 7.68
C ASP A 554 -27.64 -37.19 9.04
N LEU A 555 -28.38 -36.17 9.46
CA LEU A 555 -28.13 -35.46 10.73
C LEU A 555 -28.36 -36.36 11.95
N GLN A 556 -29.24 -37.38 11.85
CA GLN A 556 -29.46 -38.34 12.95
C GLN A 556 -28.28 -39.28 13.12
N GLY A 557 -27.76 -39.82 12.01
CA GLY A 557 -26.54 -40.63 12.00
C GLY A 557 -25.33 -39.83 12.49
N ALA A 558 -25.19 -38.59 12.03
CA ALA A 558 -24.15 -37.67 12.49
C ALA A 558 -24.24 -37.40 14.00
N ARG A 559 -25.43 -37.04 14.50
CA ARG A 559 -25.67 -36.83 15.93
C ARG A 559 -25.31 -38.05 16.74
N ARG A 560 -25.74 -39.25 16.32
CA ARG A 560 -25.43 -40.51 17.02
C ARG A 560 -23.92 -40.70 17.20
N TRP A 561 -23.15 -40.56 16.12
CA TRP A 561 -21.71 -40.79 16.17
C TRP A 561 -20.96 -39.69 16.92
N PHE A 562 -21.33 -38.42 16.72
CA PHE A 562 -20.76 -37.32 17.49
C PHE A 562 -21.08 -37.45 18.98
N THR A 563 -22.31 -37.79 19.38
CA THR A 563 -22.66 -38.02 20.79
C THR A 563 -21.82 -39.15 21.39
N THR A 564 -21.69 -40.28 20.68
CA THR A 564 -20.91 -41.43 21.16
C THR A 564 -19.46 -41.04 21.44
N ALA A 565 -18.80 -40.35 20.49
CA ALA A 565 -17.43 -39.90 20.65
C ALA A 565 -17.29 -38.77 21.69
N ALA A 566 -18.27 -37.86 21.76
CA ALA A 566 -18.27 -36.74 22.70
C ALA A 566 -18.40 -37.21 24.16
N GLU A 567 -19.26 -38.20 24.42
CA GLU A 567 -19.43 -38.85 25.73
C GLU A 567 -18.17 -39.65 26.13
N ALA A 568 -17.44 -40.19 25.16
CA ALA A 568 -16.12 -40.81 25.38
C ALA A 568 -15.00 -39.80 25.66
N GLY A 569 -15.30 -38.49 25.66
CA GLY A 569 -14.35 -37.42 25.97
C GLY A 569 -13.63 -36.83 24.76
N HIS A 570 -14.04 -37.16 23.53
CA HIS A 570 -13.37 -36.65 22.33
C HIS A 570 -13.74 -35.18 22.06
N THR A 571 -12.80 -34.26 22.28
CA THR A 571 -13.03 -32.81 22.25
C THR A 571 -13.55 -32.29 20.90
N ILE A 572 -13.03 -32.79 19.77
CA ILE A 572 -13.51 -32.38 18.43
C ILE A 572 -14.95 -32.88 18.20
N ALA A 573 -15.32 -34.03 18.77
CA ALA A 573 -16.69 -34.54 18.67
C ALA A 573 -17.66 -33.66 19.46
N GLN A 574 -17.24 -33.21 20.65
CA GLN A 574 -18.01 -32.28 21.48
C GLN A 574 -18.24 -30.96 20.75
N TYR A 575 -17.20 -30.40 20.11
CA TYR A 575 -17.34 -29.21 19.28
C TYR A 575 -18.29 -29.42 18.09
N ASN A 576 -18.05 -30.46 17.28
CA ASN A 576 -18.87 -30.73 16.09
C ASN A 576 -20.32 -31.07 16.42
N LEU A 577 -20.58 -31.71 17.57
CA LEU A 577 -21.93 -31.92 18.08
C LEU A 577 -22.60 -30.58 18.41
N GLY A 578 -21.86 -29.65 19.03
CA GLY A 578 -22.34 -28.29 19.28
C GLY A 578 -22.73 -27.56 17.99
N VAL A 579 -21.89 -27.64 16.94
CA VAL A 579 -22.18 -27.06 15.61
C VAL A 579 -23.44 -27.68 15.01
N LEU A 580 -23.54 -29.01 15.03
CA LEU A 580 -24.72 -29.71 14.51
C LEU A 580 -26.01 -29.25 15.22
N LEU A 581 -25.97 -29.13 16.56
CA LEU A 581 -27.14 -28.76 17.36
C LEU A 581 -27.52 -27.28 17.19
N ALA A 582 -26.55 -26.37 17.04
CA ALA A 582 -26.78 -24.93 16.95
C ALA A 582 -27.14 -24.43 15.54
N ASP A 583 -26.53 -25.02 14.51
CA ASP A 583 -26.48 -24.46 13.16
C ASP A 583 -27.08 -25.36 12.08
N LEU A 584 -27.05 -26.69 12.25
CA LEU A 584 -27.53 -27.64 11.23
C LEU A 584 -28.93 -28.20 11.52
N LEU A 585 -29.40 -28.17 12.76
CA LEU A 585 -30.76 -28.59 13.10
C LEU A 585 -31.76 -27.44 12.93
N ASP A 586 -32.95 -27.80 12.44
CA ASP A 586 -34.11 -26.90 12.38
C ASP A 586 -35.33 -27.55 13.08
N PRO A 587 -35.79 -27.04 14.24
CA PRO A 587 -35.20 -25.92 14.98
C PRO A 587 -33.89 -26.32 15.71
N PRO A 588 -33.01 -25.35 16.02
CA PRO A 588 -31.76 -25.60 16.73
C PRO A 588 -31.97 -25.91 18.21
N ASP A 589 -31.07 -26.72 18.80
CA ASP A 589 -31.02 -27.05 20.22
C ASP A 589 -29.87 -26.31 20.91
N LEU A 590 -30.09 -25.05 21.23
CA LEU A 590 -29.07 -24.15 21.76
C LEU A 590 -28.61 -24.52 23.18
N ASP A 591 -29.48 -25.14 23.98
CA ASP A 591 -29.16 -25.54 25.35
C ASP A 591 -28.17 -26.72 25.35
N GLU A 592 -28.44 -27.73 24.51
CA GLU A 592 -27.52 -28.85 24.37
C GLU A 592 -26.22 -28.43 23.66
N ALA A 593 -26.31 -27.55 22.65
CA ALA A 593 -25.14 -26.97 22.00
C ALA A 593 -24.23 -26.22 22.99
N ARG A 594 -24.81 -25.34 23.84
CA ARG A 594 -24.07 -24.61 24.88
C ARG A 594 -23.34 -25.57 25.80
N ARG A 595 -23.98 -26.67 26.22
CA ARG A 595 -23.36 -27.67 27.10
C ARG A 595 -22.13 -28.30 26.44
N TRP A 596 -22.25 -28.76 25.20
CA TRP A 596 -21.13 -29.41 24.49
C TRP A 596 -20.01 -28.43 24.13
N TYR A 597 -20.35 -27.23 23.68
CA TYR A 597 -19.37 -26.16 23.49
C TYR A 597 -18.65 -25.82 24.80
N THR A 598 -19.36 -25.73 25.93
CA THR A 598 -18.72 -25.46 27.24
C THR A 598 -17.74 -26.57 27.63
N THR A 599 -18.10 -27.83 27.40
CA THR A 599 -17.21 -28.97 27.69
C THR A 599 -15.95 -28.92 26.81
N ALA A 600 -16.11 -28.72 25.50
CA ALA A 600 -14.99 -28.62 24.57
C ALA A 600 -14.11 -27.38 24.84
N ALA A 601 -14.71 -26.24 25.17
CA ALA A 601 -14.04 -24.99 25.50
C ALA A 601 -13.17 -25.12 26.77
N LYS A 602 -13.70 -25.79 27.80
CA LYS A 602 -12.96 -26.12 29.03
C LYS A 602 -11.82 -27.10 28.80
N ALA A 603 -11.92 -27.94 27.77
CA ALA A 603 -10.84 -28.83 27.33
C ALA A 603 -9.79 -28.12 26.44
N GLY A 604 -9.92 -26.80 26.22
CA GLY A 604 -8.95 -25.99 25.49
C GLY A 604 -9.20 -25.88 23.99
N ASN A 605 -10.36 -26.29 23.48
CA ASN A 605 -10.68 -26.14 22.06
C ASN A 605 -11.07 -24.69 21.74
N ALA A 606 -10.17 -23.96 21.05
CA ALA A 606 -10.36 -22.55 20.73
C ALA A 606 -11.57 -22.27 19.80
N ALA A 607 -11.87 -23.18 18.86
CA ALA A 607 -13.05 -23.05 17.99
C ALA A 607 -14.36 -23.15 18.79
N ALA A 608 -14.41 -24.04 19.78
CA ALA A 608 -15.53 -24.17 20.71
C ALA A 608 -15.64 -22.96 21.64
N GLN A 609 -14.52 -22.39 22.09
CA GLN A 609 -14.51 -21.14 22.87
C GLN A 609 -15.08 -19.97 22.05
N ASN A 610 -14.67 -19.80 20.79
CA ASN A 610 -15.23 -18.80 19.87
C ASN A 610 -16.73 -19.02 19.61
N SER A 611 -17.12 -20.27 19.30
CA SER A 611 -18.51 -20.61 18.99
C SER A 611 -19.43 -20.45 20.21
N LEU A 612 -18.93 -20.77 21.40
CA LEU A 612 -19.61 -20.50 22.66
C LEU A 612 -19.79 -19.00 22.89
N GLY A 613 -18.75 -18.20 22.69
CA GLY A 613 -18.84 -16.74 22.77
C GLY A 613 -19.88 -16.17 21.78
N THR A 614 -19.94 -16.72 20.57
CA THR A 614 -20.92 -16.33 19.54
C THR A 614 -22.33 -16.66 19.98
N LEU A 615 -22.57 -17.88 20.46
CA LEU A 615 -23.86 -18.32 20.99
C LEU A 615 -24.32 -17.43 22.15
N LEU A 616 -23.45 -17.18 23.12
CA LEU A 616 -23.74 -16.36 24.30
C LEU A 616 -24.03 -14.89 23.96
N SER A 617 -23.32 -14.31 22.97
CA SER A 617 -23.45 -12.91 22.61
C SER A 617 -24.56 -12.59 21.61
N THR A 618 -24.95 -13.54 20.74
CA THR A 618 -25.90 -13.28 19.64
C THR A 618 -27.14 -14.17 19.62
N ARG A 619 -27.07 -15.41 20.13
CA ARG A 619 -28.13 -16.42 19.95
C ARG A 619 -29.00 -16.59 21.19
N LEU A 620 -28.54 -16.12 22.35
CA LEU A 620 -29.35 -16.08 23.57
C LEU A 620 -30.12 -14.77 23.70
N ASN A 621 -31.30 -14.86 24.31
CA ASN A 621 -32.12 -13.70 24.66
C ASN A 621 -32.59 -13.78 26.13
N PRO A 622 -32.05 -12.95 27.04
CA PRO A 622 -31.02 -11.94 26.79
C PRO A 622 -29.62 -12.55 26.56
N PRO A 623 -28.70 -11.85 25.87
CA PRO A 623 -27.32 -12.29 25.67
C PRO A 623 -26.50 -12.20 26.97
N ASP A 624 -25.50 -13.07 27.10
CA ASP A 624 -24.53 -13.09 28.21
C ASP A 624 -23.17 -12.58 27.73
N LEU A 625 -23.00 -11.25 27.74
CA LEU A 625 -21.82 -10.60 27.18
C LEU A 625 -20.57 -10.77 28.04
N GLU A 626 -20.70 -10.94 29.36
CA GLU A 626 -19.56 -11.17 30.24
C GLU A 626 -18.96 -12.56 30.02
N GLU A 627 -19.80 -13.60 29.97
CA GLU A 627 -19.33 -14.95 29.68
C GLU A 627 -18.82 -15.05 28.23
N ALA A 628 -19.48 -14.39 27.27
CA ALA A 628 -19.00 -14.33 25.90
C ALA A 628 -17.61 -13.69 25.80
N ARG A 629 -17.39 -12.55 26.48
CA ARG A 629 -16.09 -11.88 26.54
C ARG A 629 -15.02 -12.82 27.10
N HIS A 630 -15.30 -13.54 28.19
CA HIS A 630 -14.34 -14.47 28.77
C HIS A 630 -13.87 -15.55 27.78
N TRP A 631 -14.81 -16.17 27.08
CA TRP A 631 -14.48 -17.23 26.11
C TRP A 631 -13.79 -16.69 24.86
N TYR A 632 -14.23 -15.54 24.35
CA TYR A 632 -13.53 -14.87 23.25
C TYR A 632 -12.11 -14.48 23.64
N THR A 633 -11.87 -13.90 24.82
CA THR A 633 -10.52 -13.57 25.29
C THR A 633 -9.65 -14.82 25.38
N THR A 634 -10.17 -15.92 25.93
CA THR A 634 -9.42 -17.17 26.06
C THR A 634 -8.99 -17.71 24.68
N ALA A 635 -9.90 -17.71 23.70
CA ALA A 635 -9.60 -18.15 22.33
C ALA A 635 -8.66 -17.18 21.59
N ALA A 636 -8.84 -15.87 21.79
CA ALA A 636 -8.06 -14.83 21.16
C ALA A 636 -6.59 -14.84 21.64
N GLU A 637 -6.38 -15.05 22.94
CA GLU A 637 -5.06 -15.23 23.55
C GLU A 637 -4.36 -16.52 23.08
N ALA A 638 -5.14 -17.55 22.73
CA ALA A 638 -4.65 -18.78 22.10
C ALA A 638 -4.34 -18.62 20.59
N GLY A 639 -4.54 -17.44 20.01
CA GLY A 639 -4.24 -17.13 18.62
C GLY A 639 -5.38 -17.39 17.62
N HIS A 640 -6.60 -17.64 18.09
CA HIS A 640 -7.75 -17.84 17.19
C HIS A 640 -8.22 -16.51 16.59
N THR A 641 -7.99 -16.32 15.29
CA THR A 641 -8.24 -15.04 14.59
C THR A 641 -9.70 -14.62 14.59
N ASP A 642 -10.65 -15.55 14.41
CA ASP A 642 -12.08 -15.18 14.43
C ASP A 642 -12.52 -14.74 15.84
N ALA A 643 -11.92 -15.31 16.88
CA ALA A 643 -12.19 -14.89 18.26
C ALA A 643 -11.61 -13.52 18.56
N GLN A 644 -10.44 -13.19 18.00
CA GLN A 644 -9.84 -11.85 18.08
C GLN A 644 -10.74 -10.82 17.40
N LEU A 645 -11.26 -11.11 16.19
CA LEU A 645 -12.27 -10.28 15.51
C LEU A 645 -13.53 -10.12 16.36
N ASN A 646 -14.15 -11.23 16.77
CA ASN A 646 -15.41 -11.22 17.52
C ASN A 646 -15.29 -10.51 18.87
N LEU A 647 -14.13 -10.64 19.54
CA LEU A 647 -13.82 -9.89 20.75
C LEU A 647 -13.74 -8.39 20.46
N GLY A 648 -13.07 -8.00 19.37
CA GLY A 648 -13.02 -6.61 18.91
C GLY A 648 -14.42 -6.03 18.65
N ILE A 649 -15.30 -6.79 17.99
CA ILE A 649 -16.69 -6.38 17.72
C ILE A 649 -17.46 -6.21 19.04
N LEU A 650 -17.36 -7.17 19.95
CA LEU A 650 -18.01 -7.10 21.25
C LEU A 650 -17.57 -5.86 22.02
N LEU A 651 -16.25 -5.61 22.09
CA LEU A 651 -15.67 -4.49 22.82
C LEU A 651 -16.02 -3.13 22.21
N SER A 652 -16.12 -3.03 20.88
CA SER A 652 -16.38 -1.76 20.18
C SER A 652 -17.86 -1.40 20.05
N THR A 653 -18.76 -2.38 19.94
CA THR A 653 -20.17 -2.13 19.59
C THR A 653 -21.21 -2.63 20.58
N ARG A 654 -20.88 -3.64 21.40
CA ARG A 654 -21.87 -4.35 22.24
C ARG A 654 -21.78 -4.02 23.73
N LEU A 655 -20.67 -3.43 24.17
CA LEU A 655 -20.51 -2.92 25.53
C LEU A 655 -20.92 -1.45 25.61
N ASP A 656 -21.52 -1.07 26.73
CA ASP A 656 -21.85 0.32 27.05
C ASP A 656 -21.23 0.69 28.42
N PRO A 657 -20.17 1.53 28.44
CA PRO A 657 -19.49 2.14 27.30
C PRO A 657 -18.56 1.15 26.55
N PRO A 658 -18.25 1.40 25.26
CA PRO A 658 -17.34 0.58 24.48
C PRO A 658 -15.87 0.73 24.92
N ASN A 659 -15.07 -0.31 24.75
CA ASN A 659 -13.63 -0.31 24.99
C ASN A 659 -12.84 -0.32 23.67
N LEU A 660 -12.72 0.85 23.05
CA LEU A 660 -12.09 1.02 21.74
C LEU A 660 -10.59 0.68 21.72
N ALA A 661 -9.87 0.94 22.82
CA ALA A 661 -8.43 0.67 22.89
C ALA A 661 -8.14 -0.84 22.85
N GLU A 662 -8.93 -1.62 23.59
CA GLU A 662 -8.81 -3.08 23.58
C GLU A 662 -9.34 -3.67 22.26
N ALA A 663 -10.42 -3.10 21.71
CA ALA A 663 -10.93 -3.49 20.40
C ALA A 663 -9.88 -3.30 19.29
N ARG A 664 -9.23 -2.13 19.24
CA ARG A 664 -8.14 -1.83 18.30
C ARG A 664 -7.04 -2.87 18.41
N ARG A 665 -6.57 -3.18 19.62
CA ARG A 665 -5.50 -4.18 19.82
C ARG A 665 -5.87 -5.55 19.23
N TRP A 666 -7.08 -6.03 19.49
CA TRP A 666 -7.51 -7.33 18.98
C TRP A 666 -7.75 -7.34 17.47
N TYR A 667 -8.33 -6.27 16.91
CA TYR A 667 -8.43 -6.10 15.47
C TYR A 667 -7.05 -6.06 14.80
N THR A 668 -6.08 -5.30 15.34
CA THR A 668 -4.71 -5.26 14.81
C THR A 668 -4.07 -6.64 14.84
N THR A 669 -4.21 -7.37 15.94
CA THR A 669 -3.64 -8.73 16.07
C THR A 669 -4.20 -9.68 15.00
N ALA A 670 -5.53 -9.68 14.80
CA ALA A 670 -6.17 -10.50 13.77
C ALA A 670 -5.82 -10.04 12.35
N ALA A 671 -5.74 -8.73 12.14
CA ALA A 671 -5.42 -8.11 10.85
C ALA A 671 -3.97 -8.43 10.41
N GLU A 672 -3.01 -8.38 11.34
CA GLU A 672 -1.62 -8.78 11.13
C GLU A 672 -1.46 -10.28 10.87
N ALA A 673 -2.36 -11.11 11.41
CA ALA A 673 -2.46 -12.53 11.10
C ALA A 673 -3.14 -12.82 9.74
N GLY A 674 -3.58 -11.80 9.01
CA GLY A 674 -4.15 -11.91 7.67
C GLY A 674 -5.68 -12.05 7.63
N HIS A 675 -6.40 -11.85 8.74
CA HIS A 675 -7.86 -11.94 8.76
C HIS A 675 -8.47 -10.71 8.08
N THR A 676 -9.09 -10.89 6.91
CA THR A 676 -9.61 -9.80 6.07
C THR A 676 -10.72 -8.98 6.73
N ASP A 677 -11.66 -9.63 7.42
CA ASP A 677 -12.76 -8.92 8.08
C ASP A 677 -12.25 -8.08 9.27
N ALA A 678 -11.15 -8.50 9.91
CA ALA A 678 -10.50 -7.72 10.96
C ALA A 678 -9.74 -6.53 10.39
N GLN A 679 -9.09 -6.69 9.24
CA GLN A 679 -8.48 -5.57 8.50
C GLN A 679 -9.54 -4.53 8.11
N TYR A 680 -10.70 -4.96 7.60
CA TYR A 680 -11.84 -4.09 7.32
C TYR A 680 -12.38 -3.42 8.59
N SER A 681 -12.65 -4.19 9.64
CA SER A 681 -13.20 -3.69 10.91
C SER A 681 -12.26 -2.69 11.60
N LEU A 682 -10.94 -2.91 11.47
CA LEU A 682 -9.93 -1.97 11.94
C LEU A 682 -9.98 -0.67 11.14
N GLY A 683 -10.09 -0.75 9.81
CA GLY A 683 -10.27 0.43 8.96
C GLY A 683 -11.50 1.26 9.34
N ILE A 684 -12.64 0.61 9.58
CA ILE A 684 -13.86 1.29 10.04
C ILE A 684 -13.65 1.95 11.40
N LEU A 685 -13.03 1.24 12.36
CA LEU A 685 -12.73 1.81 13.68
C LEU A 685 -11.86 3.07 13.57
N LEU A 686 -10.84 3.05 12.71
CA LEU A 686 -9.89 4.14 12.55
C LEU A 686 -10.50 5.39 11.85
N VAL A 687 -11.53 5.23 11.03
CA VAL A 687 -12.16 6.33 10.27
C VAL A 687 -13.46 6.82 10.90
N ASP A 688 -14.38 5.89 11.18
CA ASP A 688 -15.76 6.25 11.51
C ASP A 688 -16.01 6.31 13.03
N VAL A 689 -15.11 5.74 13.85
CA VAL A 689 -15.30 5.63 15.31
C VAL A 689 -14.32 6.51 16.11
N LEU A 690 -13.07 6.62 15.68
CA LEU A 690 -12.09 7.49 16.35
C LEU A 690 -12.28 8.96 15.99
N ASP A 691 -12.08 9.84 16.99
CA ASP A 691 -12.05 11.29 16.82
C ASP A 691 -10.78 11.87 17.50
N PRO A 692 -9.80 12.38 16.73
CA PRO A 692 -9.79 12.49 15.26
C PRO A 692 -9.53 11.15 14.55
N PRO A 693 -9.94 11.02 13.27
CA PRO A 693 -9.72 9.81 12.48
C PRO A 693 -8.25 9.62 12.07
N GLU A 694 -7.84 8.37 11.90
CA GLU A 694 -6.48 7.94 11.55
C GLU A 694 -6.41 7.41 10.10
N LEU A 695 -6.49 8.34 9.13
CA LEU A 695 -6.73 8.01 7.71
C LEU A 695 -5.63 7.18 7.04
N GLU A 696 -4.35 7.41 7.35
CA GLU A 696 -3.24 6.68 6.72
C GLU A 696 -3.22 5.20 7.11
N GLU A 697 -3.43 4.92 8.40
CA GLU A 697 -3.48 3.54 8.89
C GLU A 697 -4.74 2.83 8.38
N ALA A 698 -5.88 3.53 8.38
CA ALA A 698 -7.12 3.00 7.81
C ALA A 698 -6.96 2.65 6.32
N ARG A 699 -6.34 3.54 5.52
CA ARG A 699 -6.06 3.28 4.11
C ARG A 699 -5.22 2.02 3.91
N ARG A 700 -4.19 1.81 4.74
CA ARG A 700 -3.34 0.61 4.66
C ARG A 700 -4.14 -0.66 4.89
N TRP A 701 -4.98 -0.70 5.93
CA TRP A 701 -5.77 -1.89 6.26
C TRP A 701 -6.89 -2.14 5.26
N PHE A 702 -7.61 -1.10 4.84
CA PHE A 702 -8.59 -1.23 3.77
C PHE A 702 -7.95 -1.69 2.46
N ASN A 703 -6.78 -1.18 2.08
CA ASN A 703 -6.08 -1.64 0.87
C ASN A 703 -5.69 -3.12 0.96
N THR A 704 -5.17 -3.55 2.11
CA THR A 704 -4.79 -4.96 2.31
C THR A 704 -6.00 -5.89 2.17
N ALA A 705 -7.13 -5.54 2.80
CA ALA A 705 -8.37 -6.33 2.71
C ALA A 705 -9.00 -6.27 1.31
N ALA A 706 -8.98 -5.11 0.66
CA ALA A 706 -9.52 -4.90 -0.67
C ALA A 706 -8.76 -5.71 -1.74
N GLU A 707 -7.43 -5.76 -1.64
CA GLU A 707 -6.54 -6.57 -2.50
C GLU A 707 -6.74 -8.07 -2.28
N ALA A 708 -7.12 -8.48 -1.07
CA ALA A 708 -7.51 -9.86 -0.75
C ALA A 708 -8.93 -10.23 -1.24
N GLY A 709 -9.67 -9.29 -1.82
CA GLY A 709 -11.00 -9.51 -2.40
C GLY A 709 -12.18 -9.21 -1.48
N HIS A 710 -11.97 -8.57 -0.31
CA HIS A 710 -13.05 -8.21 0.60
C HIS A 710 -13.87 -7.04 0.04
N THR A 711 -15.11 -7.30 -0.37
CA THR A 711 -15.99 -6.33 -1.05
C THR A 711 -16.26 -5.07 -0.23
N ASP A 712 -16.59 -5.19 1.06
CA ASP A 712 -16.86 -4.00 1.89
C ASP A 712 -15.60 -3.16 2.14
N ALA A 713 -14.42 -3.77 2.15
CA ALA A 713 -13.16 -3.04 2.22
C ALA A 713 -12.83 -2.32 0.93
N GLN A 714 -13.20 -2.87 -0.23
CA GLN A 714 -13.10 -2.17 -1.52
C GLN A 714 -13.99 -0.91 -1.51
N PHE A 715 -15.23 -1.03 -1.02
CA PHE A 715 -16.12 0.11 -0.83
C PHE A 715 -15.57 1.12 0.19
N GLY A 716 -15.13 0.65 1.36
CA GLY A 716 -14.57 1.48 2.43
C GLY A 716 -13.32 2.25 1.99
N LEU A 717 -12.43 1.60 1.23
CA LEU A 717 -11.26 2.23 0.62
C LEU A 717 -11.66 3.32 -0.38
N ALA A 718 -12.62 3.02 -1.26
CA ALA A 718 -13.09 3.96 -2.26
C ALA A 718 -13.71 5.21 -1.62
N ARG A 719 -14.52 5.03 -0.57
CA ARG A 719 -15.10 6.12 0.24
C ARG A 719 -14.02 6.94 0.92
N LEU A 720 -13.01 6.31 1.53
CA LEU A 720 -11.88 7.00 2.14
C LEU A 720 -11.15 7.88 1.10
N LEU A 721 -10.85 7.32 -0.07
CA LEU A 721 -10.13 8.02 -1.14
C LEU A 721 -10.93 9.18 -1.76
N SER A 722 -12.26 9.07 -1.78
CA SER A 722 -13.17 10.06 -2.37
C SER A 722 -13.53 11.18 -1.39
N ASP A 723 -13.80 10.87 -0.13
CA ASP A 723 -14.54 11.78 0.76
C ASP A 723 -13.71 12.29 1.95
N TRP A 724 -12.70 11.53 2.38
CA TRP A 724 -11.93 11.84 3.59
C TRP A 724 -10.56 12.48 3.33
N LEU A 725 -10.04 12.37 2.10
CA LEU A 725 -8.74 12.93 1.73
C LEU A 725 -8.88 14.27 1.00
N ASP A 726 -7.98 15.20 1.31
CA ASP A 726 -7.87 16.50 0.64
C ASP A 726 -6.42 16.73 0.15
N PRO A 727 -6.17 16.72 -1.17
CA PRO A 727 -7.13 16.49 -2.25
C PRO A 727 -7.57 15.01 -2.36
N PRO A 728 -8.77 14.74 -2.91
CA PRO A 728 -9.28 13.38 -3.09
C PRO A 728 -8.57 12.64 -4.24
N HIS A 729 -8.52 11.31 -4.15
CA HIS A 729 -7.93 10.41 -5.16
C HIS A 729 -9.02 9.72 -5.99
N LEU A 730 -9.72 10.50 -6.83
CA LEU A 730 -10.93 10.04 -7.53
C LEU A 730 -10.71 8.88 -8.52
N ASP A 731 -9.55 8.80 -9.19
CA ASP A 731 -9.26 7.69 -10.12
C ASP A 731 -9.14 6.34 -9.40
N GLU A 732 -8.48 6.34 -8.25
CA GLU A 732 -8.31 5.15 -7.41
C GLU A 732 -9.64 4.78 -6.73
N ALA A 733 -10.38 5.77 -6.24
CA ALA A 733 -11.72 5.59 -5.71
C ALA A 733 -12.66 4.95 -6.76
N ARG A 734 -12.66 5.47 -8.00
CA ARG A 734 -13.45 4.92 -9.10
C ARG A 734 -13.14 3.45 -9.35
N ARG A 735 -11.86 3.06 -9.37
CA ARG A 735 -11.46 1.67 -9.59
C ARG A 735 -12.01 0.74 -8.49
N TRP A 736 -11.88 1.13 -7.23
CA TRP A 736 -12.34 0.33 -6.11
C TRP A 736 -13.86 0.28 -6.00
N TYR A 737 -14.55 1.41 -6.23
CA TYR A 737 -16.01 1.42 -6.36
C TYR A 737 -16.49 0.53 -7.49
N THR A 738 -15.83 0.54 -8.65
CA THR A 738 -16.18 -0.33 -9.79
C THR A 738 -16.06 -1.80 -9.39
N THR A 739 -14.97 -2.18 -8.73
CA THR A 739 -14.73 -3.56 -8.29
C THR A 739 -15.81 -4.02 -7.30
N ALA A 740 -16.12 -3.20 -6.29
CA ALA A 740 -17.15 -3.51 -5.30
C ALA A 740 -18.56 -3.54 -5.92
N ALA A 741 -18.86 -2.61 -6.83
CA ALA A 741 -20.14 -2.53 -7.53
C ALA A 741 -20.37 -3.72 -8.46
N ASP A 742 -19.33 -4.19 -9.15
CA ASP A 742 -19.37 -5.39 -10.01
C ASP A 742 -19.53 -6.68 -9.19
N ALA A 743 -19.09 -6.68 -7.92
CA ALA A 743 -19.35 -7.74 -6.94
C ALA A 743 -20.77 -7.67 -6.31
N GLY A 744 -21.58 -6.68 -6.68
CA GLY A 744 -22.96 -6.54 -6.23
C GLY A 744 -23.15 -5.65 -4.99
N HIS A 745 -22.14 -4.90 -4.55
CA HIS A 745 -22.28 -4.00 -3.41
C HIS A 745 -23.10 -2.76 -3.78
N THR A 746 -24.29 -2.63 -3.19
CA THR A 746 -25.28 -1.61 -3.55
C THR A 746 -24.82 -0.18 -3.25
N ASP A 747 -24.20 0.06 -2.08
CA ASP A 747 -23.69 1.40 -1.76
C ASP A 747 -22.53 1.80 -2.67
N ALA A 748 -21.70 0.85 -3.12
CA ALA A 748 -20.65 1.11 -4.10
C ALA A 748 -21.25 1.48 -5.46
N GLN A 749 -22.36 0.85 -5.88
CA GLN A 749 -23.07 1.23 -7.10
C GLN A 749 -23.63 2.65 -7.02
N LEU A 750 -24.26 3.03 -5.89
CA LEU A 750 -24.70 4.41 -5.65
C LEU A 750 -23.54 5.40 -5.74
N ASN A 751 -22.49 5.18 -4.95
CA ASN A 751 -21.38 6.12 -4.84
C ASN A 751 -20.55 6.20 -6.13
N LEU A 752 -20.43 5.11 -6.88
CA LEU A 752 -19.87 5.14 -8.22
C LEU A 752 -20.71 6.02 -9.16
N GLY A 753 -22.05 5.90 -9.11
CA GLY A 753 -22.95 6.73 -9.89
C GLY A 753 -22.81 8.22 -9.55
N ILE A 754 -22.70 8.57 -8.27
CA ILE A 754 -22.46 9.96 -7.82
C ILE A 754 -21.10 10.46 -8.34
N LEU A 755 -20.05 9.67 -8.17
CA LEU A 755 -18.70 10.03 -8.62
C LEU A 755 -18.69 10.30 -10.13
N LEU A 756 -19.27 9.40 -10.93
CA LEU A 756 -19.30 9.49 -12.39
C LEU A 756 -20.17 10.64 -12.90
N SER A 757 -21.21 11.06 -12.15
CA SER A 757 -22.12 12.12 -12.59
C SER A 757 -21.71 13.52 -12.15
N THR A 758 -21.03 13.67 -11.00
CA THR A 758 -20.84 15.00 -10.38
C THR A 758 -19.41 15.35 -10.01
N ARG A 759 -18.52 14.37 -9.81
CA ARG A 759 -17.19 14.62 -9.22
C ARG A 759 -16.03 14.56 -10.21
N LEU A 760 -16.28 14.10 -11.43
CA LEU A 760 -15.28 14.09 -12.50
C LEU A 760 -15.35 15.38 -13.32
N ASP A 761 -14.20 15.81 -13.86
CA ASP A 761 -14.11 16.95 -14.79
C ASP A 761 -14.97 16.74 -16.05
N SER A 762 -15.19 15.49 -16.43
CA SER A 762 -16.05 15.09 -17.55
C SER A 762 -17.01 13.99 -17.09
N PRO A 763 -18.29 14.32 -16.82
CA PRO A 763 -19.27 13.35 -16.36
C PRO A 763 -19.53 12.21 -17.35
N GLU A 764 -19.70 10.99 -16.81
CA GLU A 764 -19.99 9.76 -17.57
C GLU A 764 -21.42 9.28 -17.29
N LEU A 765 -22.39 10.07 -17.77
CA LEU A 765 -23.80 9.94 -17.39
C LEU A 765 -24.43 8.59 -17.77
N ASP A 766 -24.01 7.96 -18.87
CA ASP A 766 -24.53 6.65 -19.28
C ASP A 766 -24.14 5.53 -18.30
N GLU A 767 -22.90 5.55 -17.81
CA GLU A 767 -22.45 4.58 -16.81
C GLU A 767 -23.05 4.91 -15.45
N ALA A 768 -23.12 6.20 -15.08
CA ALA A 768 -23.80 6.64 -13.87
C ALA A 768 -25.26 6.14 -13.84
N ARG A 769 -25.99 6.28 -14.95
CA ARG A 769 -27.36 5.74 -15.11
C ARG A 769 -27.39 4.23 -14.85
N ARG A 770 -26.52 3.44 -15.48
CA ARG A 770 -26.48 1.98 -15.26
C ARG A 770 -26.26 1.61 -13.80
N ARG A 771 -25.33 2.30 -13.12
CA ARG A 771 -25.00 2.04 -11.71
C ARG A 771 -26.14 2.44 -10.78
N PHE A 772 -26.75 3.61 -11.00
CA PHE A 772 -27.94 4.00 -10.25
C PHE A 772 -29.12 3.06 -10.50
N THR A 773 -29.36 2.61 -11.73
CA THR A 773 -30.42 1.62 -12.04
C THR A 773 -30.20 0.32 -11.28
N ALA A 774 -29.00 -0.24 -11.29
CA ALA A 774 -28.69 -1.46 -10.55
C ALA A 774 -28.96 -1.32 -9.04
N ALA A 775 -28.51 -0.21 -8.44
CA ALA A 775 -28.74 0.05 -7.01
C ALA A 775 -30.22 0.32 -6.68
N ALA A 776 -30.91 1.04 -7.55
CA ALA A 776 -32.33 1.37 -7.40
C ALA A 776 -33.23 0.12 -7.50
N GLU A 777 -32.93 -0.79 -8.43
CA GLU A 777 -33.60 -2.08 -8.58
C GLU A 777 -33.33 -3.03 -7.41
N ALA A 778 -32.16 -2.91 -6.76
CA ALA A 778 -31.86 -3.59 -5.50
C ALA A 778 -32.56 -2.98 -4.27
N GLY A 779 -33.33 -1.90 -4.45
CA GLY A 779 -34.13 -1.27 -3.40
C GLY A 779 -33.42 -0.13 -2.65
N HIS A 780 -32.26 0.34 -3.12
CA HIS A 780 -31.55 1.45 -2.47
C HIS A 780 -32.27 2.78 -2.70
N ILE A 781 -32.80 3.37 -1.63
CA ILE A 781 -33.67 4.55 -1.67
C ILE A 781 -32.94 5.78 -2.26
N ASP A 782 -31.72 6.07 -1.81
CA ASP A 782 -30.95 7.20 -2.35
C ASP A 782 -30.58 7.00 -3.84
N ALA A 783 -30.38 5.76 -4.29
CA ALA A 783 -30.11 5.49 -5.71
C ALA A 783 -31.36 5.71 -6.58
N GLN A 784 -32.56 5.38 -6.07
CA GLN A 784 -33.82 5.69 -6.74
C GLN A 784 -33.99 7.20 -6.90
N TYR A 785 -33.68 7.98 -5.86
CA TYR A 785 -33.69 9.44 -5.92
C TYR A 785 -32.66 9.98 -6.93
N ASN A 786 -31.39 9.58 -6.81
CA ASN A 786 -30.31 10.06 -7.69
C ASN A 786 -30.54 9.67 -9.16
N LEU A 787 -31.11 8.49 -9.42
CA LEU A 787 -31.54 8.09 -10.76
C LEU A 787 -32.63 9.03 -11.30
N GLY A 788 -33.63 9.36 -10.46
CA GLY A 788 -34.67 10.32 -10.81
C GLY A 788 -34.11 11.69 -11.20
N VAL A 789 -33.16 12.22 -10.41
CA VAL A 789 -32.48 13.49 -10.71
C VAL A 789 -31.75 13.43 -12.04
N LEU A 790 -30.98 12.36 -12.27
CA LEU A 790 -30.24 12.18 -13.52
C LEU A 790 -31.17 12.09 -14.73
N LEU A 791 -32.29 11.38 -14.63
CA LEU A 791 -33.26 11.25 -15.72
C LEU A 791 -34.02 12.55 -16.00
N ALA A 792 -34.31 13.34 -14.96
CA ALA A 792 -35.08 14.58 -15.08
C ALA A 792 -34.28 15.76 -15.65
N GLY A 793 -32.96 15.82 -15.43
CA GLY A 793 -32.15 16.97 -15.85
C GLY A 793 -30.74 16.67 -16.36
N GLY A 794 -30.25 15.44 -16.17
CA GLY A 794 -28.92 15.04 -16.66
C GLY A 794 -28.91 14.55 -18.11
N LEU A 795 -30.06 14.20 -18.67
CA LEU A 795 -30.20 13.76 -20.07
C LEU A 795 -30.77 14.87 -20.94
N ASP A 796 -30.36 14.90 -22.21
CA ASP A 796 -30.92 15.77 -23.25
C ASP A 796 -31.39 14.93 -24.45
N PRO A 797 -32.71 14.72 -24.64
CA PRO A 797 -33.81 15.22 -23.80
C PRO A 797 -33.97 14.41 -22.48
N PRO A 798 -34.61 15.00 -21.45
CA PRO A 798 -34.89 14.32 -20.19
C PRO A 798 -35.98 13.24 -20.32
N ASP A 799 -35.91 12.22 -19.47
CA ASP A 799 -36.91 11.14 -19.34
C ASP A 799 -37.75 11.36 -18.09
N LEU A 800 -38.73 12.26 -18.19
CA LEU A 800 -39.58 12.67 -17.07
C LEU A 800 -40.53 11.55 -16.61
N GLU A 801 -40.89 10.62 -17.48
CA GLU A 801 -41.77 9.49 -17.12
C GLU A 801 -41.01 8.50 -16.22
N GLU A 802 -39.81 8.11 -16.61
CA GLU A 802 -38.98 7.22 -15.81
C GLU A 802 -38.51 7.91 -14.52
N ALA A 803 -38.16 9.21 -14.59
CA ALA A 803 -37.82 10.00 -13.40
C ALA A 803 -38.97 10.03 -12.39
N ARG A 804 -40.21 10.30 -12.85
CA ARG A 804 -41.41 10.28 -11.99
C ARG A 804 -41.58 8.94 -11.28
N ARG A 805 -41.38 7.81 -11.98
CA ARG A 805 -41.52 6.47 -11.39
C ARG A 805 -40.54 6.26 -10.23
N TRP A 806 -39.26 6.58 -10.46
CA TRP A 806 -38.22 6.38 -9.45
C TRP A 806 -38.37 7.35 -8.27
N PHE A 807 -38.67 8.61 -8.54
CA PHE A 807 -38.96 9.57 -7.48
C PHE A 807 -40.18 9.15 -6.66
N THR A 808 -41.25 8.64 -7.28
CA THR A 808 -42.44 8.13 -6.55
C THR A 808 -42.05 7.00 -5.61
N THR A 809 -41.22 6.06 -6.07
CA THR A 809 -40.77 4.92 -5.25
C THR A 809 -39.94 5.39 -4.05
N ALA A 810 -38.98 6.31 -4.25
CA ALA A 810 -38.17 6.87 -3.17
C ALA A 810 -39.01 7.71 -2.19
N ALA A 811 -39.94 8.51 -2.71
CA ALA A 811 -40.81 9.38 -1.93
C ALA A 811 -41.80 8.59 -1.04
N GLU A 812 -42.37 7.51 -1.56
CA GLU A 812 -43.22 6.56 -0.82
C GLU A 812 -42.43 5.79 0.26
N ALA A 813 -41.14 5.57 0.05
CA ALA A 813 -40.22 5.03 1.05
C ALA A 813 -39.78 6.07 2.11
N GLY A 814 -40.21 7.33 1.98
CA GLY A 814 -39.95 8.40 2.95
C GLY A 814 -38.76 9.32 2.62
N HIS A 815 -38.17 9.23 1.42
CA HIS A 815 -37.07 10.12 1.01
C HIS A 815 -37.60 11.55 0.81
N THR A 816 -37.17 12.48 1.66
CA THR A 816 -37.68 13.87 1.71
C THR A 816 -37.35 14.66 0.44
N ASP A 817 -36.14 14.53 -0.10
CA ASP A 817 -35.76 15.26 -1.32
C ASP A 817 -36.54 14.74 -2.54
N ALA A 818 -36.76 13.42 -2.65
CA ALA A 818 -37.60 12.85 -3.70
C ALA A 818 -39.04 13.38 -3.65
N GLN A 819 -39.61 13.57 -2.45
CA GLN A 819 -40.94 14.18 -2.29
C GLN A 819 -40.95 15.63 -2.80
N SER A 820 -39.94 16.44 -2.45
CA SER A 820 -39.82 17.82 -2.94
C SER A 820 -39.63 17.88 -4.46
N TYR A 821 -38.77 17.02 -5.02
CA TYR A 821 -38.52 16.95 -6.46
C TYR A 821 -39.74 16.47 -7.25
N LEU A 822 -40.57 15.57 -6.72
CA LEU A 822 -41.88 15.27 -7.33
C LEU A 822 -42.76 16.51 -7.38
N GLY A 823 -42.79 17.30 -6.31
CA GLY A 823 -43.51 18.57 -6.29
C GLY A 823 -43.08 19.49 -7.43
N VAL A 824 -41.76 19.65 -7.62
CA VAL A 824 -41.20 20.46 -8.72
C VAL A 824 -41.54 19.87 -10.09
N LEU A 825 -41.43 18.55 -10.25
CA LEU A 825 -41.73 17.85 -11.49
C LEU A 825 -43.18 18.10 -11.91
N PHE A 826 -44.13 17.92 -10.99
CA PHE A 826 -45.55 18.14 -11.25
C PHE A 826 -45.90 19.62 -11.50
N ALA A 827 -45.25 20.55 -10.79
CA ALA A 827 -45.54 21.98 -10.91
C ALA A 827 -44.97 22.62 -12.18
N ASN A 828 -43.76 22.21 -12.60
CA ASN A 828 -42.96 22.98 -13.55
C ASN A 828 -42.41 22.17 -14.74
N LEU A 829 -42.24 20.85 -14.61
CA LEU A 829 -41.58 20.04 -15.66
C LEU A 829 -42.58 19.29 -16.55
N LEU A 830 -43.84 19.13 -16.11
CA LEU A 830 -44.91 18.58 -16.95
C LEU A 830 -45.65 19.67 -17.71
N ASP A 831 -46.08 19.34 -18.93
CA ASP A 831 -46.94 20.18 -19.75
C ASP A 831 -48.20 19.38 -20.18
N PRO A 832 -49.40 19.68 -19.63
CA PRO A 832 -49.66 20.69 -18.61
C PRO A 832 -49.22 20.25 -17.20
N PRO A 833 -49.00 21.21 -16.26
CA PRO A 833 -48.65 20.90 -14.88
C PRO A 833 -49.82 20.30 -14.08
N ASP A 834 -49.50 19.48 -13.09
CA ASP A 834 -50.44 18.88 -12.13
C ASP A 834 -50.27 19.53 -10.75
N LEU A 835 -50.92 20.67 -10.55
CA LEU A 835 -50.75 21.46 -9.33
C LEU A 835 -51.34 20.79 -8.08
N GLU A 836 -52.26 19.83 -8.23
CA GLU A 836 -52.84 19.09 -7.11
C GLU A 836 -51.83 18.09 -6.54
N GLU A 837 -51.21 17.29 -7.40
CA GLU A 837 -50.13 16.39 -6.98
C GLU A 837 -48.90 17.18 -6.51
N ALA A 838 -48.55 18.29 -7.16
CA ALA A 838 -47.46 19.15 -6.70
C ALA A 838 -47.71 19.66 -5.27
N ARG A 839 -48.92 20.15 -4.99
CA ARG A 839 -49.33 20.58 -3.64
C ARG A 839 -49.19 19.44 -2.64
N ARG A 840 -49.70 18.24 -2.95
CA ARG A 840 -49.65 17.07 -2.06
C ARG A 840 -48.21 16.70 -1.68
N TRP A 841 -47.32 16.62 -2.67
CA TRP A 841 -45.92 16.24 -2.43
C TRP A 841 -45.12 17.33 -1.73
N PHE A 842 -45.32 18.61 -2.07
CA PHE A 842 -44.69 19.70 -1.33
C PHE A 842 -45.17 19.77 0.13
N THR A 843 -46.46 19.55 0.41
CA THR A 843 -46.96 19.46 1.79
C THR A 843 -46.28 18.31 2.54
N THR A 844 -46.18 17.13 1.93
CA THR A 844 -45.54 15.97 2.55
C THR A 844 -44.06 16.23 2.83
N ALA A 845 -43.33 16.81 1.88
CA ALA A 845 -41.92 17.16 2.05
C ALA A 845 -41.71 18.23 3.15
N ALA A 846 -42.61 19.23 3.22
CA ALA A 846 -42.57 20.26 4.25
C ALA A 846 -42.84 19.69 5.65
N GLU A 847 -43.82 18.79 5.78
CA GLU A 847 -44.17 18.14 7.05
C GLU A 847 -43.09 17.15 7.55
N THR A 848 -42.33 16.56 6.63
CA THR A 848 -41.19 15.67 6.94
C THR A 848 -39.87 16.40 7.16
N GLY A 849 -39.86 17.74 7.04
CA GLY A 849 -38.72 18.58 7.42
C GLY A 849 -37.80 19.01 6.28
N HIS A 850 -38.20 18.86 5.02
CA HIS A 850 -37.44 19.42 3.89
C HIS A 850 -37.38 20.95 3.97
N THR A 851 -36.20 21.54 3.80
CA THR A 851 -35.98 22.98 4.02
C THR A 851 -36.67 23.89 3.00
N ASP A 852 -36.64 23.51 1.72
CA ASP A 852 -37.15 24.37 0.63
C ASP A 852 -38.60 24.08 0.25
N ALA A 853 -39.17 22.96 0.70
CA ALA A 853 -40.53 22.55 0.36
C ALA A 853 -41.60 23.53 0.87
N PRO A 854 -41.51 24.11 2.09
CA PRO A 854 -42.44 25.13 2.53
C PRO A 854 -42.40 26.40 1.64
N TYR A 855 -41.22 26.78 1.14
CA TYR A 855 -41.11 27.90 0.19
C TYR A 855 -41.80 27.55 -1.14
N ASN A 856 -41.48 26.39 -1.73
CA ASN A 856 -42.07 25.95 -2.99
C ASN A 856 -43.59 25.80 -2.90
N LEU A 857 -44.10 25.32 -1.77
CA LEU A 857 -45.54 25.26 -1.49
C LEU A 857 -46.16 26.67 -1.41
N GLY A 858 -45.50 27.59 -0.71
CA GLY A 858 -45.94 28.98 -0.64
C GLY A 858 -46.00 29.66 -2.02
N PHE A 859 -45.01 29.39 -2.87
CA PHE A 859 -44.98 29.89 -4.25
C PHE A 859 -46.08 29.28 -5.11
N LEU A 860 -46.30 27.97 -5.03
CA LEU A 860 -47.40 27.31 -5.73
C LEU A 860 -48.74 27.95 -5.35
N LEU A 861 -48.98 28.18 -4.06
CA LEU A 861 -50.23 28.72 -3.54
C LEU A 861 -50.45 30.20 -3.90
N ALA A 862 -49.40 31.02 -3.93
CA ALA A 862 -49.49 32.47 -4.17
C ALA A 862 -49.43 32.86 -5.66
N ASP A 863 -48.72 32.10 -6.48
CA ASP A 863 -48.32 32.51 -7.82
C ASP A 863 -48.74 31.54 -8.94
N LEU A 864 -48.90 30.25 -8.65
CA LEU A 864 -49.27 29.25 -9.68
C LEU A 864 -50.76 28.89 -9.68
N LEU A 865 -51.44 29.00 -8.53
CA LEU A 865 -52.89 28.77 -8.45
C LEU A 865 -53.71 29.97 -8.94
N ASP A 866 -54.80 29.67 -9.64
CA ASP A 866 -55.82 30.63 -10.04
C ASP A 866 -57.22 30.16 -9.59
N PRO A 867 -57.85 30.82 -8.59
CA PRO A 867 -57.34 31.95 -7.81
C PRO A 867 -56.27 31.52 -6.78
N PRO A 868 -55.38 32.45 -6.35
CA PRO A 868 -54.35 32.15 -5.36
C PRO A 868 -54.91 31.99 -3.93
N ASP A 869 -54.23 31.16 -3.13
CA ASP A 869 -54.51 30.97 -1.70
C ASP A 869 -53.45 31.69 -0.84
N LEU A 870 -53.65 33.00 -0.66
CA LEU A 870 -52.68 33.86 0.02
C LEU A 870 -52.58 33.59 1.52
N ASP A 871 -53.63 33.08 2.15
CA ASP A 871 -53.64 32.78 3.59
C ASP A 871 -52.78 31.56 3.89
N GLU A 872 -52.90 30.50 3.09
CA GLU A 872 -52.07 29.31 3.23
C GLU A 872 -50.63 29.58 2.74
N ALA A 873 -50.46 30.33 1.65
CA ALA A 873 -49.14 30.75 1.19
C ALA A 873 -48.38 31.54 2.27
N ARG A 874 -49.06 32.45 2.96
CA ARG A 874 -48.48 33.21 4.09
C ARG A 874 -47.95 32.26 5.16
N ARG A 875 -48.71 31.24 5.56
CA ARG A 875 -48.29 30.29 6.61
C ARG A 875 -47.01 29.56 6.21
N TRP A 876 -46.97 28.99 5.00
CA TRP A 876 -45.82 28.22 4.54
C TRP A 876 -44.59 29.10 4.28
N TYR A 877 -44.78 30.31 3.73
CA TYR A 877 -43.71 31.29 3.65
C TYR A 877 -43.19 31.71 5.03
N THR A 878 -44.06 31.89 6.04
CA THR A 878 -43.62 32.14 7.43
C THR A 878 -42.77 30.99 7.96
N THR A 879 -43.19 29.74 7.75
CA THR A 879 -42.42 28.56 8.17
C THR A 879 -41.02 28.53 7.54
N ALA A 880 -40.90 28.71 6.21
CA ALA A 880 -39.59 28.77 5.55
C ALA A 880 -38.76 29.99 6.01
N ALA A 881 -39.40 31.14 6.18
CA ALA A 881 -38.73 32.38 6.58
C ALA A 881 -38.17 32.31 8.01
N GLU A 882 -38.90 31.70 8.94
CA GLU A 882 -38.46 31.42 10.32
C GLU A 882 -37.31 30.41 10.38
N ALA A 883 -37.27 29.45 9.44
CA ALA A 883 -36.14 28.53 9.26
C ALA A 883 -34.91 29.19 8.60
N GLY A 884 -34.98 30.47 8.24
CA GLY A 884 -33.86 31.22 7.67
C GLY A 884 -33.79 31.25 6.15
N HIS A 885 -34.80 30.70 5.43
CA HIS A 885 -34.81 30.68 3.97
C HIS A 885 -34.97 32.10 3.40
N THR A 886 -33.88 32.68 2.89
CA THR A 886 -33.79 34.10 2.50
C THR A 886 -34.80 34.51 1.43
N ILE A 887 -35.04 33.68 0.42
CA ILE A 887 -36.03 33.97 -0.64
C ILE A 887 -37.45 33.94 -0.08
N ALA A 888 -37.71 33.11 0.94
CA ALA A 888 -39.03 33.05 1.58
C ALA A 888 -39.27 34.28 2.46
N GLN A 889 -38.24 34.76 3.17
CA GLN A 889 -38.30 36.03 3.91
C GLN A 889 -38.63 37.21 2.97
N PHE A 890 -37.98 37.27 1.80
CA PHE A 890 -38.29 38.26 0.77
C PHE A 890 -39.74 38.10 0.24
N SER A 891 -40.12 36.89 -0.16
CA SER A 891 -41.44 36.60 -0.75
C SER A 891 -42.58 36.89 0.22
N LEU A 892 -42.38 36.58 1.51
CA LEU A 892 -43.30 36.94 2.58
C LEU A 892 -43.40 38.46 2.76
N GLY A 893 -42.28 39.18 2.69
CA GLY A 893 -42.26 40.64 2.68
C GLY A 893 -43.05 41.25 1.53
N VAL A 894 -42.95 40.68 0.32
CA VAL A 894 -43.74 41.10 -0.85
C VAL A 894 -45.22 40.83 -0.62
N LEU A 895 -45.57 39.62 -0.20
CA LEU A 895 -46.96 39.23 0.07
C LEU A 895 -47.61 40.19 1.09
N LEU A 896 -46.94 40.43 2.21
CA LEU A 896 -47.44 41.30 3.30
C LEU A 896 -47.53 42.77 2.90
N SER A 897 -46.62 43.27 2.06
CA SER A 897 -46.58 44.71 1.71
C SER A 897 -47.43 45.10 0.51
N THR A 898 -47.77 44.15 -0.38
CA THR A 898 -48.40 44.47 -1.67
C THR A 898 -49.59 43.58 -2.04
N ARG A 899 -49.64 42.32 -1.61
CA ARG A 899 -50.66 41.36 -2.07
C ARG A 899 -51.81 41.12 -1.08
N LEU A 900 -51.65 41.52 0.17
CA LEU A 900 -52.73 41.54 1.15
C LEU A 900 -53.47 42.88 1.14
N ASP A 901 -54.78 42.82 1.36
CA ASP A 901 -55.64 43.99 1.55
C ASP A 901 -56.39 43.91 2.90
N PRO A 902 -56.05 44.74 3.90
CA PRO A 902 -54.99 45.76 3.88
C PRO A 902 -53.57 45.13 4.05
N PRO A 903 -52.51 45.83 3.59
CA PRO A 903 -51.14 45.36 3.75
C PRO A 903 -50.65 45.45 5.21
N ASN A 904 -49.76 44.53 5.62
CA ASN A 904 -49.09 44.54 6.91
C ASN A 904 -47.63 45.02 6.78
N LEU A 905 -47.44 46.34 6.77
CA LEU A 905 -46.13 46.96 6.53
C LEU A 905 -45.12 46.75 7.67
N GLU A 906 -45.59 46.58 8.91
CA GLU A 906 -44.70 46.33 10.06
C GLU A 906 -44.02 44.97 9.95
N GLU A 907 -44.81 43.94 9.66
CA GLU A 907 -44.31 42.57 9.48
C GLU A 907 -43.49 42.44 8.18
N ALA A 908 -43.93 43.10 7.10
CA ALA A 908 -43.16 43.18 5.86
C ALA A 908 -41.78 43.80 6.08
N ARG A 909 -41.68 44.88 6.87
CA ARG A 909 -40.40 45.49 7.24
C ARG A 909 -39.48 44.50 7.94
N ARG A 910 -39.99 43.76 8.94
CA ARG A 910 -39.21 42.75 9.67
C ARG A 910 -38.63 41.70 8.73
N TRP A 911 -39.44 41.15 7.82
CA TRP A 911 -38.99 40.10 6.91
C TRP A 911 -38.08 40.62 5.80
N TYR A 912 -38.33 41.81 5.26
CA TYR A 912 -37.39 42.46 4.36
C TYR A 912 -36.05 42.77 5.04
N THR A 913 -36.02 43.21 6.30
CA THR A 913 -34.77 43.40 7.06
C THR A 913 -34.01 42.09 7.19
N ALA A 914 -34.67 40.99 7.58
CA ALA A 914 -34.04 39.69 7.67
C ALA A 914 -33.41 39.24 6.33
N ALA A 915 -34.17 39.33 5.22
CA ALA A 915 -33.66 38.98 3.90
C ALA A 915 -32.51 39.91 3.45
N ALA A 916 -32.62 41.20 3.74
CA ALA A 916 -31.63 42.21 3.37
C ALA A 916 -30.30 42.02 4.14
N GLU A 917 -30.37 41.70 5.44
CA GLU A 917 -29.22 41.37 6.28
C GLU A 917 -28.56 40.05 5.87
N ALA A 918 -29.34 39.09 5.34
CA ALA A 918 -28.83 37.87 4.71
C ALA A 918 -28.25 38.08 3.29
N GLY A 919 -28.21 39.34 2.81
CA GLY A 919 -27.56 39.70 1.53
C GLY A 919 -28.49 39.72 0.31
N HIS A 920 -29.80 39.56 0.47
CA HIS A 920 -30.73 39.58 -0.66
C HIS A 920 -30.90 41.00 -1.23
N THR A 921 -30.27 41.27 -2.37
CA THR A 921 -30.15 42.62 -2.95
C THR A 921 -31.50 43.27 -3.29
N ILE A 922 -32.46 42.49 -3.82
CA ILE A 922 -33.81 43.01 -4.12
C ILE A 922 -34.57 43.34 -2.82
N ALA A 923 -34.29 42.61 -1.72
CA ALA A 923 -34.90 42.91 -0.43
C ALA A 923 -34.32 44.20 0.17
N GLN A 924 -33.01 44.41 0.05
CA GLN A 924 -32.35 45.67 0.44
C GLN A 924 -32.97 46.86 -0.30
N TYR A 925 -33.14 46.76 -1.63
CA TYR A 925 -33.82 47.78 -2.41
C TYR A 925 -35.27 48.01 -1.96
N ASN A 926 -36.07 46.94 -1.84
CA ASN A 926 -37.48 47.07 -1.44
C ASN A 926 -37.64 47.60 -0.01
N LEU A 927 -36.71 47.30 0.89
CA LEU A 927 -36.67 47.86 2.23
C LEU A 927 -36.36 49.37 2.20
N GLY A 928 -35.46 49.80 1.33
CA GLY A 928 -35.19 51.22 1.07
C GLY A 928 -36.42 51.94 0.55
N VAL A 929 -37.14 51.36 -0.42
CA VAL A 929 -38.40 51.90 -0.95
C VAL A 929 -39.47 51.96 0.14
N LEU A 930 -39.60 50.91 0.96
CA LEU A 930 -40.54 50.86 2.08
C LEU A 930 -40.30 52.03 3.05
N HIS A 931 -39.05 52.23 3.46
CA HIS A 931 -38.64 53.32 4.35
C HIS A 931 -38.84 54.71 3.75
N LEU A 932 -38.71 54.85 2.43
CA LEU A 932 -38.84 56.13 1.74
C LEU A 932 -40.30 56.52 1.49
N THR A 933 -41.16 55.58 1.11
CA THR A 933 -42.46 55.90 0.49
C THR A 933 -43.68 55.29 1.16
N ARG A 934 -43.52 54.22 1.96
CA ARG A 934 -44.64 53.43 2.48
C ARG A 934 -44.80 53.54 4.00
N LEU A 935 -43.78 54.04 4.70
CA LEU A 935 -43.84 54.31 6.14
C LEU A 935 -44.10 55.80 6.39
N GLU A 936 -44.95 56.07 7.38
CA GLU A 936 -45.31 57.43 7.79
C GLU A 936 -44.89 57.68 9.24
N PRO A 937 -43.94 58.61 9.50
CA PRO A 937 -43.16 59.39 8.53
C PRO A 937 -42.06 58.56 7.82
N PRO A 938 -41.60 58.99 6.62
CA PRO A 938 -40.45 58.37 5.95
C PRO A 938 -39.17 58.40 6.77
N ASN A 939 -38.35 57.36 6.64
CA ASN A 939 -37.02 57.27 7.27
C ASN A 939 -35.92 57.33 6.20
N LEU A 940 -35.47 58.54 5.89
CA LEU A 940 -34.44 58.80 4.87
C LEU A 940 -33.08 58.20 5.22
N ALA A 941 -32.75 58.06 6.51
CA ALA A 941 -31.46 57.50 6.94
C ALA A 941 -31.39 56.00 6.66
N GLU A 942 -32.46 55.25 7.01
CA GLU A 942 -32.55 53.83 6.68
C GLU A 942 -32.71 53.61 5.17
N ALA A 943 -33.49 54.44 4.47
CA ALA A 943 -33.57 54.39 3.01
C ALA A 943 -32.19 54.56 2.35
N ARG A 944 -31.40 55.56 2.78
CA ARG A 944 -30.01 55.75 2.30
C ARG A 944 -29.19 54.50 2.55
N ARG A 945 -29.17 53.99 3.78
CA ARG A 945 -28.36 52.81 4.16
C ARG A 945 -28.65 51.60 3.27
N TRP A 946 -29.93 51.25 3.10
CA TRP A 946 -30.32 50.08 2.33
C TRP A 946 -30.15 50.27 0.82
N PHE A 947 -30.41 51.46 0.29
CA PHE A 947 -30.08 51.76 -1.11
C PHE A 947 -28.57 51.74 -1.36
N THR A 948 -27.73 52.26 -0.47
CA THR A 948 -26.27 52.15 -0.59
C THR A 948 -25.83 50.69 -0.66
N THR A 949 -26.34 49.85 0.24
CA THR A 949 -25.99 48.42 0.26
C THR A 949 -26.40 47.72 -1.05
N ALA A 950 -27.62 47.96 -1.54
CA ALA A 950 -28.08 47.37 -2.80
C ALA A 950 -27.35 47.93 -4.03
N ALA A 951 -26.99 49.22 -4.00
CA ALA A 951 -26.28 49.91 -5.08
C ALA A 951 -24.83 49.42 -5.20
N GLU A 952 -24.16 49.20 -4.07
CA GLU A 952 -22.81 48.59 -3.99
C GLU A 952 -22.82 47.13 -4.48
N ALA A 953 -23.92 46.41 -4.27
CA ALA A 953 -24.14 45.08 -4.84
C ALA A 953 -24.51 45.10 -6.34
N GLY A 954 -24.54 46.28 -6.97
CA GLY A 954 -24.74 46.43 -8.42
C GLY A 954 -26.20 46.59 -8.86
N TYR A 955 -27.16 46.75 -7.94
CA TYR A 955 -28.57 46.89 -8.32
C TYR A 955 -28.87 48.28 -8.87
N THR A 956 -29.05 48.37 -10.18
CA THR A 956 -29.16 49.64 -10.93
C THR A 956 -30.28 50.56 -10.44
N ALA A 957 -31.46 50.02 -10.11
CA ALA A 957 -32.56 50.84 -9.59
C ALA A 957 -32.26 51.40 -8.19
N ALA A 958 -31.45 50.72 -7.37
CA ALA A 958 -30.98 51.28 -6.09
C ALA A 958 -29.95 52.39 -6.30
N GLN A 959 -29.03 52.24 -7.28
CA GLN A 959 -28.05 53.28 -7.63
C GLN A 959 -28.76 54.58 -8.05
N PHE A 960 -29.77 54.47 -8.92
CA PHE A 960 -30.59 55.61 -9.33
C PHE A 960 -31.35 56.25 -8.17
N ASN A 961 -32.10 55.45 -7.38
CA ASN A 961 -32.88 55.99 -6.25
C ASN A 961 -32.01 56.56 -5.14
N LEU A 962 -30.79 56.05 -4.95
CA LEU A 962 -29.80 56.64 -4.06
C LEU A 962 -29.33 58.00 -4.56
N GLY A 963 -29.10 58.14 -5.87
CA GLY A 963 -28.80 59.41 -6.52
C GLY A 963 -29.88 60.46 -6.27
N ILE A 964 -31.16 60.09 -6.44
CA ILE A 964 -32.31 60.98 -6.13
C ILE A 964 -32.31 61.37 -4.66
N LEU A 965 -32.15 60.39 -3.76
CA LEU A 965 -32.17 60.63 -2.33
C LEU A 965 -31.06 61.62 -1.91
N LEU A 966 -29.86 61.48 -2.47
CA LEU A 966 -28.69 62.33 -2.18
C LEU A 966 -28.80 63.73 -2.78
N ALA A 967 -29.31 63.86 -4.01
CA ALA A 967 -29.43 65.14 -4.70
C ALA A 967 -30.61 65.98 -4.20
N ASP A 968 -31.78 65.37 -4.04
CA ASP A 968 -33.04 66.13 -3.93
C ASP A 968 -33.66 66.08 -2.53
N LEU A 969 -33.59 64.92 -1.87
CA LEU A 969 -34.34 64.66 -0.65
C LEU A 969 -33.53 64.93 0.64
N LEU A 970 -32.22 64.69 0.64
CA LEU A 970 -31.36 65.04 1.77
C LEU A 970 -31.08 66.55 1.86
N LYS A 971 -30.97 67.04 3.09
CA LYS A 971 -30.61 68.43 3.40
C LYS A 971 -29.51 68.47 4.47
N PRO A 972 -28.30 68.99 4.16
CA PRO A 972 -27.85 69.43 2.83
C PRO A 972 -27.72 68.26 1.84
N ALA A 973 -27.81 68.55 0.54
CA ALA A 973 -27.64 67.56 -0.52
C ALA A 973 -26.16 67.15 -0.67
N ASP A 974 -25.92 65.90 -1.09
CA ASP A 974 -24.59 65.34 -1.35
C ASP A 974 -24.42 65.08 -2.84
N LEU A 975 -24.12 66.14 -3.57
CA LEU A 975 -24.12 66.16 -5.03
C LEU A 975 -22.94 65.39 -5.64
N GLU A 976 -21.81 65.31 -4.93
CA GLU A 976 -20.65 64.55 -5.36
C GLU A 976 -20.95 63.05 -5.32
N GLU A 977 -21.53 62.57 -4.21
CA GLU A 977 -21.93 61.18 -4.10
C GLU A 977 -23.11 60.85 -5.05
N ALA A 978 -24.07 61.77 -5.21
CA ALA A 978 -25.16 61.61 -6.17
C ALA A 978 -24.64 61.47 -7.61
N ARG A 979 -23.68 62.30 -8.03
CA ARG A 979 -23.04 62.21 -9.35
C ARG A 979 -22.43 60.83 -9.57
N ARG A 980 -21.70 60.30 -8.58
CA ARG A 980 -21.08 58.98 -8.68
C ARG A 980 -22.13 57.89 -8.93
N TRP A 981 -23.21 57.88 -8.13
CA TRP A 981 -24.24 56.84 -8.26
C TRP A 981 -25.08 56.97 -9.52
N TYR A 982 -25.39 58.20 -9.96
CA TYR A 982 -26.01 58.42 -11.26
C TYR A 982 -25.12 57.97 -12.41
N THR A 983 -23.80 58.21 -12.35
CA THR A 983 -22.84 57.72 -13.35
C THR A 983 -22.87 56.20 -13.45
N THR A 984 -22.79 55.50 -12.31
CA THR A 984 -22.85 54.03 -12.29
C THR A 984 -24.18 53.50 -12.86
N ALA A 985 -25.31 54.10 -12.49
CA ALA A 985 -26.62 53.69 -13.01
C ALA A 985 -26.77 53.99 -14.51
N ALA A 986 -26.25 55.13 -14.96
CA ALA A 986 -26.27 55.58 -16.35
C ALA A 986 -25.41 54.68 -17.25
N ASP A 987 -24.21 54.31 -16.79
CA ASP A 987 -23.31 53.34 -17.43
C ASP A 987 -23.98 51.95 -17.54
N ALA A 988 -24.79 51.57 -16.54
CA ALA A 988 -25.60 50.34 -16.57
C ALA A 988 -26.87 50.44 -17.44
N GLY A 989 -27.10 51.57 -18.12
CA GLY A 989 -28.20 51.76 -19.07
C GLY A 989 -29.50 52.33 -18.48
N HIS A 990 -29.50 52.82 -17.23
CA HIS A 990 -30.71 53.41 -16.64
C HIS A 990 -31.01 54.78 -17.23
N THR A 991 -32.06 54.87 -18.05
CA THR A 991 -32.38 56.07 -18.85
C THR A 991 -32.63 57.31 -17.99
N ASP A 992 -33.39 57.20 -16.89
CA ASP A 992 -33.64 58.35 -16.00
C ASP A 992 -32.36 58.83 -15.27
N ALA A 993 -31.41 57.91 -15.04
CA ALA A 993 -30.13 58.26 -14.42
C ALA A 993 -29.23 59.01 -15.41
N GLN A 994 -29.25 58.62 -16.69
CA GLN A 994 -28.55 59.32 -17.77
C GLN A 994 -29.08 60.76 -17.91
N PHE A 995 -30.40 60.94 -17.85
CA PHE A 995 -31.03 62.25 -17.85
C PHE A 995 -30.64 63.09 -16.63
N ASN A 996 -30.81 62.55 -15.41
CA ASN A 996 -30.50 63.28 -14.17
C ASN A 996 -29.00 63.61 -14.04
N LEU A 997 -28.12 62.74 -14.54
CA LEU A 997 -26.68 63.03 -14.63
C LEU A 997 -26.41 64.19 -15.60
N GLY A 998 -27.07 64.20 -16.76
CA GLY A 998 -27.00 65.31 -17.71
C GLY A 998 -27.39 66.65 -17.07
N ILE A 999 -28.49 66.68 -16.31
CA ILE A 999 -28.90 67.89 -15.56
C ILE A 999 -27.80 68.31 -14.58
N LEU A 1000 -27.29 67.37 -13.77
CA LEU A 1000 -26.28 67.66 -12.76
C LEU A 1000 -25.00 68.27 -13.39
N LEU A 1001 -24.56 67.72 -14.53
CA LEU A 1001 -23.36 68.20 -15.24
C LEU A 1001 -23.53 69.60 -15.87
N VAL A 1002 -24.75 69.99 -16.26
CA VAL A 1002 -25.03 71.30 -16.90
C VAL A 1002 -25.34 72.40 -15.91
N ASP A 1003 -26.20 72.09 -14.93
CA ASP A 1003 -26.85 73.10 -14.09
C ASP A 1003 -26.27 73.16 -12.66
N VAL A 1004 -25.58 72.10 -12.22
CA VAL A 1004 -25.06 71.99 -10.84
C VAL A 1004 -23.52 72.03 -10.78
N CYS A 1005 -22.82 71.40 -11.73
CA CYS A 1005 -21.36 71.45 -11.80
C CYS A 1005 -20.84 72.85 -12.14
N ASN A 1006 -19.74 73.25 -11.49
CA ASN A 1006 -19.07 74.53 -11.73
C ASN A 1006 -17.54 74.34 -11.84
N PRO A 1007 -16.93 74.50 -13.04
CA PRO A 1007 -17.58 74.85 -14.31
C PRO A 1007 -18.48 73.70 -14.85
N PRO A 1008 -19.50 73.99 -15.67
CA PRO A 1008 -20.32 72.98 -16.33
C PRO A 1008 -19.52 72.05 -17.27
N GLU A 1009 -19.92 70.79 -17.35
CA GLU A 1009 -19.26 69.74 -18.14
C GLU A 1009 -20.11 69.36 -19.36
N LEU A 1010 -20.19 70.28 -20.32
CA LEU A 1010 -21.19 70.26 -21.39
C LEU A 1010 -21.07 69.08 -22.37
N GLU A 1011 -19.84 68.66 -22.73
CA GLU A 1011 -19.65 67.53 -23.66
C GLU A 1011 -20.05 66.19 -23.03
N GLU A 1012 -19.78 66.01 -21.74
CA GLU A 1012 -20.20 64.81 -21.01
C GLU A 1012 -21.73 64.80 -20.83
N ALA A 1013 -22.33 65.95 -20.50
CA ALA A 1013 -23.78 66.09 -20.47
C ALA A 1013 -24.43 65.81 -21.82
N ARG A 1014 -23.84 66.29 -22.93
CA ARG A 1014 -24.32 66.01 -24.30
C ARG A 1014 -24.38 64.52 -24.54
N ARG A 1015 -23.32 63.79 -24.21
CA ARG A 1015 -23.26 62.33 -24.37
C ARG A 1015 -24.38 61.64 -23.59
N TRP A 1016 -24.57 62.00 -22.33
CA TRP A 1016 -25.58 61.36 -21.48
C TRP A 1016 -27.01 61.68 -21.91
N PHE A 1017 -27.29 62.94 -22.23
CA PHE A 1017 -28.58 63.31 -22.80
C PHE A 1017 -28.85 62.65 -24.15
N THR A 1018 -27.84 62.49 -25.02
CA THR A 1018 -27.98 61.78 -26.30
C THR A 1018 -28.41 60.34 -26.08
N THR A 1019 -27.73 59.60 -25.20
CA THR A 1019 -28.09 58.21 -24.88
C THR A 1019 -29.54 58.11 -24.36
N ALA A 1020 -29.93 59.00 -23.44
CA ALA A 1020 -31.29 59.00 -22.89
C ALA A 1020 -32.36 59.40 -23.92
N ALA A 1021 -32.05 60.38 -24.77
CA ALA A 1021 -32.93 60.88 -25.82
C ALA A 1021 -33.17 59.84 -26.91
N GLU A 1022 -32.12 59.11 -27.32
CA GLU A 1022 -32.20 57.98 -28.25
C GLU A 1022 -33.03 56.81 -27.69
N ALA A 1023 -33.01 56.61 -26.36
CA ALA A 1023 -33.87 55.67 -25.66
C ALA A 1023 -35.34 56.14 -25.52
N GLY A 1024 -35.66 57.34 -26.02
CA GLY A 1024 -37.03 57.89 -26.05
C GLY A 1024 -37.43 58.72 -24.83
N HIS A 1025 -36.49 59.11 -23.96
CA HIS A 1025 -36.80 59.94 -22.79
C HIS A 1025 -37.08 61.38 -23.20
N THR A 1026 -38.35 61.80 -23.14
CA THR A 1026 -38.83 63.10 -23.64
C THR A 1026 -38.11 64.30 -23.01
N ASP A 1027 -37.93 64.32 -21.68
CA ASP A 1027 -37.24 65.45 -21.03
C ASP A 1027 -35.75 65.51 -21.39
N ALA A 1028 -35.12 64.37 -21.71
CA ALA A 1028 -33.73 64.32 -22.16
C ALA A 1028 -33.60 64.82 -23.60
N GLN A 1029 -34.58 64.53 -24.47
CA GLN A 1029 -34.65 65.12 -25.82
C GLN A 1029 -34.74 66.64 -25.75
N PHE A 1030 -35.61 67.17 -24.87
CA PHE A 1030 -35.69 68.61 -24.62
C PHE A 1030 -34.38 69.18 -24.03
N GLY A 1031 -33.83 68.52 -23.01
CA GLY A 1031 -32.57 68.91 -22.35
C GLY A 1031 -31.39 68.95 -23.31
N LEU A 1032 -31.27 67.95 -24.19
CA LEU A 1032 -30.25 67.88 -25.24
C LEU A 1032 -30.42 69.01 -26.24
N ALA A 1033 -31.64 69.25 -26.71
CA ALA A 1033 -31.92 70.29 -27.68
C ALA A 1033 -31.55 71.69 -27.14
N ARG A 1034 -31.90 71.96 -25.88
CA ARG A 1034 -31.51 73.20 -25.17
C ARG A 1034 -29.99 73.32 -25.01
N LEU A 1035 -29.31 72.23 -24.66
CA LEU A 1035 -27.85 72.20 -24.53
C LEU A 1035 -27.18 72.58 -25.86
N LEU A 1036 -27.57 71.90 -26.95
CA LEU A 1036 -27.03 72.09 -28.30
C LEU A 1036 -27.32 73.49 -28.87
N SER A 1037 -28.49 74.05 -28.59
CA SER A 1037 -28.86 75.38 -29.09
C SER A 1037 -28.20 76.51 -28.29
N ASP A 1038 -28.24 76.45 -26.96
CA ASP A 1038 -28.02 77.64 -26.12
C ASP A 1038 -26.70 77.63 -25.35
N ARG A 1039 -26.06 76.46 -25.16
CA ARG A 1039 -24.92 76.30 -24.24
C ARG A 1039 -23.63 75.85 -24.93
N MET A 1040 -23.72 75.20 -26.09
CA MET A 1040 -22.56 74.79 -26.89
C MET A 1040 -21.99 75.95 -27.72
N ASP A 1041 -20.67 75.95 -27.93
CA ASP A 1041 -19.96 76.93 -28.78
C ASP A 1041 -18.99 76.23 -29.76
N PRO A 1042 -19.28 76.23 -31.08
CA PRO A 1042 -20.48 76.78 -31.71
C PRO A 1042 -21.73 75.91 -31.44
N PRO A 1043 -22.95 76.48 -31.52
CA PRO A 1043 -24.19 75.73 -31.35
C PRO A 1043 -24.48 74.82 -32.56
N ASP A 1044 -25.13 73.68 -32.31
CA ASP A 1044 -25.57 72.72 -33.33
C ASP A 1044 -27.10 72.81 -33.50
N LEU A 1045 -27.54 73.74 -34.35
CA LEU A 1045 -28.95 74.08 -34.50
C LEU A 1045 -29.75 73.01 -35.27
N ASP A 1046 -29.10 72.30 -36.19
CA ASP A 1046 -29.75 71.25 -36.98
C ASP A 1046 -30.05 70.03 -36.10
N GLU A 1047 -29.12 69.63 -35.24
CA GLU A 1047 -29.34 68.56 -34.28
C GLU A 1047 -30.32 68.99 -33.17
N ALA A 1048 -30.20 70.24 -32.67
CA ALA A 1048 -31.16 70.78 -31.72
C ALA A 1048 -32.60 70.79 -32.28
N ARG A 1049 -32.80 71.16 -33.54
CA ARG A 1049 -34.13 71.12 -34.20
C ARG A 1049 -34.74 69.73 -34.16
N ARG A 1050 -33.96 68.68 -34.46
CA ARG A 1050 -34.45 67.29 -34.46
C ARG A 1050 -34.92 66.85 -33.09
N TRP A 1051 -34.13 67.14 -32.06
CA TRP A 1051 -34.47 66.73 -30.69
C TRP A 1051 -35.60 67.57 -30.09
N PHE A 1052 -35.66 68.87 -30.40
CA PHE A 1052 -36.82 69.70 -30.07
C PHE A 1052 -38.09 69.17 -30.75
N ALA A 1053 -38.04 68.78 -32.02
CA ALA A 1053 -39.18 68.20 -32.74
C ALA A 1053 -39.64 66.88 -32.11
N ALA A 1054 -38.71 65.98 -31.79
CA ALA A 1054 -39.04 64.72 -31.13
C ALA A 1054 -39.76 64.93 -29.78
N ALA A 1055 -39.24 65.82 -28.93
CA ALA A 1055 -39.87 66.13 -27.64
C ALA A 1055 -41.20 66.87 -27.81
N ALA A 1056 -41.30 67.79 -28.77
CA ALA A 1056 -42.51 68.56 -29.07
C ALA A 1056 -43.66 67.68 -29.59
N GLU A 1057 -43.35 66.73 -30.47
CA GLU A 1057 -44.28 65.71 -30.98
C GLU A 1057 -44.75 64.75 -29.87
N ALA A 1058 -43.88 64.46 -28.90
CA ALA A 1058 -44.23 63.72 -27.68
C ALA A 1058 -45.04 64.55 -26.66
N GLY A 1059 -45.35 65.83 -26.97
CA GLY A 1059 -46.22 66.68 -26.17
C GLY A 1059 -45.53 67.56 -25.13
N HIS A 1060 -44.19 67.66 -25.14
CA HIS A 1060 -43.45 68.50 -24.19
C HIS A 1060 -43.60 69.99 -24.54
N THR A 1061 -44.36 70.73 -23.73
CA THR A 1061 -44.73 72.13 -24.00
C THR A 1061 -43.52 73.07 -24.15
N ASP A 1062 -42.51 72.96 -23.28
CA ASP A 1062 -41.32 73.83 -23.40
C ASP A 1062 -40.47 73.50 -24.64
N ALA A 1063 -40.52 72.26 -25.13
CA ALA A 1063 -39.86 71.85 -26.36
C ALA A 1063 -40.58 72.39 -27.59
N GLN A 1064 -41.93 72.45 -27.56
CA GLN A 1064 -42.72 73.10 -28.60
C GLN A 1064 -42.37 74.59 -28.70
N PHE A 1065 -42.28 75.29 -27.57
CA PHE A 1065 -41.81 76.68 -27.53
C PHE A 1065 -40.36 76.82 -28.01
N GLY A 1066 -39.45 75.96 -27.52
CA GLY A 1066 -38.03 75.96 -27.89
C GLY A 1066 -37.80 75.73 -29.38
N LEU A 1067 -38.55 74.79 -29.98
CA LEU A 1067 -38.54 74.52 -31.42
C LEU A 1067 -38.99 75.74 -32.21
N ALA A 1068 -40.13 76.33 -31.82
CA ALA A 1068 -40.70 77.47 -32.51
C ALA A 1068 -39.72 78.67 -32.50
N ARG A 1069 -39.08 78.94 -31.36
CA ARG A 1069 -38.06 79.97 -31.23
C ARG A 1069 -36.80 79.69 -32.06
N LEU A 1070 -36.37 78.43 -32.12
CA LEU A 1070 -35.24 78.04 -32.96
C LEU A 1070 -35.54 78.30 -34.44
N LEU A 1071 -36.73 77.91 -34.91
CA LEU A 1071 -37.19 78.06 -36.29
C LEU A 1071 -37.42 79.53 -36.71
N SER A 1072 -37.89 80.39 -35.81
CA SER A 1072 -38.16 81.80 -36.12
C SER A 1072 -36.92 82.68 -36.07
N ASP A 1073 -36.03 82.47 -35.09
CA ASP A 1073 -35.02 83.48 -34.72
C ASP A 1073 -33.58 83.03 -34.97
N ARG A 1074 -33.32 81.72 -35.05
CA ARG A 1074 -31.95 81.17 -35.06
C ARG A 1074 -31.58 80.40 -36.33
N MET A 1075 -32.56 79.98 -37.12
CA MET A 1075 -32.35 79.35 -38.43
C MET A 1075 -32.21 80.40 -39.53
N ASP A 1076 -31.35 80.14 -40.52
CA ASP A 1076 -31.20 80.97 -41.73
C ASP A 1076 -31.36 80.11 -43.00
N PRO A 1077 -32.44 80.28 -43.79
CA PRO A 1077 -33.58 81.18 -43.55
C PRO A 1077 -34.52 80.65 -42.43
N PRO A 1078 -35.31 81.52 -41.77
CA PRO A 1078 -36.29 81.11 -40.77
C PRO A 1078 -37.51 80.41 -41.40
N ASP A 1079 -38.11 79.48 -40.64
CA ASP A 1079 -39.33 78.75 -41.02
C ASP A 1079 -40.52 79.24 -40.17
N LEU A 1080 -41.10 80.37 -40.57
CA LEU A 1080 -42.15 81.05 -39.81
C LEU A 1080 -43.48 80.29 -39.80
N ASP A 1081 -43.75 79.47 -40.81
CA ASP A 1081 -44.98 78.67 -40.90
C ASP A 1081 -44.95 77.53 -39.89
N GLU A 1082 -43.83 76.80 -39.80
CA GLU A 1082 -43.65 75.75 -38.79
C GLU A 1082 -43.51 76.35 -37.38
N ALA A 1083 -42.79 77.47 -37.22
CA ALA A 1083 -42.70 78.20 -35.96
C ALA A 1083 -44.09 78.62 -35.45
N ARG A 1084 -44.94 79.18 -36.32
CA ARG A 1084 -46.32 79.57 -35.97
C ARG A 1084 -47.12 78.39 -35.41
N ARG A 1085 -47.01 77.21 -36.03
CA ARG A 1085 -47.73 76.01 -35.57
C ARG A 1085 -47.31 75.62 -34.16
N TRP A 1086 -46.01 75.49 -33.93
CA TRP A 1086 -45.51 75.08 -32.61
C TRP A 1086 -45.73 76.13 -31.52
N TYR A 1087 -45.59 77.42 -31.86
CA TYR A 1087 -45.97 78.50 -30.96
C TYR A 1087 -47.47 78.44 -30.61
N THR A 1088 -48.34 78.17 -31.57
CA THR A 1088 -49.79 78.03 -31.33
C THR A 1088 -50.06 76.87 -30.37
N THR A 1089 -49.48 75.70 -30.62
CA THR A 1089 -49.63 74.52 -29.75
C THR A 1089 -49.19 74.81 -28.31
N ALA A 1090 -48.00 75.41 -28.14
CA ALA A 1090 -47.47 75.74 -26.81
C ALA A 1090 -48.30 76.84 -26.10
N ALA A 1091 -48.75 77.85 -26.86
CA ALA A 1091 -49.57 78.95 -26.35
C ALA A 1091 -50.96 78.48 -25.88
N GLU A 1092 -51.60 77.57 -26.64
CA GLU A 1092 -52.86 76.91 -26.29
C GLU A 1092 -52.70 75.99 -25.06
N ALA A 1093 -51.53 75.36 -24.90
CA ALA A 1093 -51.16 74.62 -23.69
C ALA A 1093 -50.84 75.54 -22.49
N GLY A 1094 -50.92 76.86 -22.64
CA GLY A 1094 -50.75 77.84 -21.57
C GLY A 1094 -49.33 78.36 -21.35
N HIS A 1095 -48.38 78.06 -22.24
CA HIS A 1095 -47.02 78.59 -22.14
C HIS A 1095 -47.00 80.09 -22.45
N THR A 1096 -46.72 80.91 -21.44
CA THR A 1096 -46.84 82.38 -21.51
C THR A 1096 -45.84 83.00 -22.48
N ASP A 1097 -44.57 82.56 -22.50
CA ASP A 1097 -43.63 83.06 -23.51
C ASP A 1097 -44.08 82.72 -24.94
N ALA A 1098 -44.57 81.50 -25.19
CA ALA A 1098 -45.10 81.13 -26.50
C ALA A 1098 -46.24 82.04 -26.96
N GLN A 1099 -47.13 82.45 -26.04
CA GLN A 1099 -48.19 83.43 -26.34
C GLN A 1099 -47.61 84.78 -26.78
N VAL A 1100 -46.55 85.26 -26.12
CA VAL A 1100 -45.88 86.52 -26.50
C VAL A 1100 -45.23 86.41 -27.87
N TYR A 1101 -44.40 85.38 -28.08
CA TYR A 1101 -43.64 85.23 -29.32
C TYR A 1101 -44.55 84.89 -30.51
N LEU A 1102 -45.67 84.18 -30.30
CA LEU A 1102 -46.71 84.02 -31.30
C LEU A 1102 -47.33 85.36 -31.68
N GLY A 1103 -47.65 86.21 -30.69
CA GLY A 1103 -48.14 87.56 -30.92
C GLY A 1103 -47.17 88.40 -31.77
N VAL A 1104 -45.88 88.34 -31.47
CA VAL A 1104 -44.82 89.04 -32.23
C VAL A 1104 -44.76 88.52 -33.67
N LEU A 1105 -44.77 87.20 -33.85
CA LEU A 1105 -44.73 86.60 -35.18
C LEU A 1105 -45.95 87.01 -36.01
N LEU A 1106 -47.15 86.89 -35.45
CA LEU A 1106 -48.41 87.20 -36.13
C LEU A 1106 -48.52 88.68 -36.50
N ALA A 1107 -48.17 89.58 -35.59
CA ALA A 1107 -48.36 91.01 -35.78
C ALA A 1107 -47.21 91.71 -36.54
N GLY A 1108 -46.00 91.14 -36.51
CA GLY A 1108 -44.79 91.82 -36.99
C GLY A 1108 -43.96 91.09 -38.03
N LEU A 1109 -43.98 89.75 -38.07
CA LEU A 1109 -43.11 88.95 -38.95
C LEU A 1109 -43.84 88.26 -40.10
N LEU A 1110 -45.17 88.14 -40.04
CA LEU A 1110 -45.99 87.65 -41.15
C LEU A 1110 -46.28 88.76 -42.17
N ASP A 1111 -46.30 88.38 -43.45
CA ASP A 1111 -46.75 89.24 -44.54
C ASP A 1111 -47.90 88.57 -45.33
N PRO A 1112 -49.15 89.06 -45.23
CA PRO A 1112 -49.59 90.18 -44.38
C PRO A 1112 -49.71 89.79 -42.89
N PRO A 1113 -49.61 90.76 -41.96
CA PRO A 1113 -49.73 90.51 -40.53
C PRO A 1113 -51.17 90.18 -40.11
N ASP A 1114 -51.30 89.35 -39.07
CA ASP A 1114 -52.56 88.97 -38.42
C ASP A 1114 -52.68 89.68 -37.06
N LEU A 1115 -53.07 90.96 -37.13
CA LEU A 1115 -53.11 91.84 -35.96
C LEU A 1115 -54.20 91.47 -34.95
N GLU A 1116 -55.29 90.83 -35.39
CA GLU A 1116 -56.40 90.42 -34.52
C GLU A 1116 -55.98 89.26 -33.62
N GLU A 1117 -55.42 88.20 -34.22
CA GLU A 1117 -54.93 87.05 -33.47
C GLU A 1117 -53.67 87.40 -32.67
N GLY A 1118 -52.79 88.25 -33.23
CA GLY A 1118 -51.63 88.79 -32.52
C GLY A 1118 -52.02 89.58 -31.26
N ARG A 1119 -53.03 90.46 -31.35
CA ARG A 1119 -53.60 91.17 -30.20
C ARG A 1119 -54.16 90.21 -29.17
N ARG A 1120 -54.89 89.18 -29.58
CA ARG A 1120 -55.48 88.19 -28.66
C ARG A 1120 -54.43 87.55 -27.77
N TRP A 1121 -53.36 87.03 -28.37
CA TRP A 1121 -52.29 86.37 -27.63
C TRP A 1121 -51.49 87.32 -26.75
N PHE A 1122 -51.22 88.54 -27.22
CA PHE A 1122 -50.63 89.56 -26.37
C PHE A 1122 -51.51 89.93 -25.19
N THR A 1123 -52.82 90.07 -25.36
CA THR A 1123 -53.75 90.33 -24.26
C THR A 1123 -53.72 89.18 -23.24
N THR A 1124 -53.78 87.93 -23.70
CA THR A 1124 -53.71 86.76 -22.80
C THR A 1124 -52.43 86.75 -21.96
N ALA A 1125 -51.27 86.94 -22.58
CA ALA A 1125 -50.00 86.98 -21.84
C ALA A 1125 -49.83 88.24 -20.96
N ALA A 1126 -50.34 89.39 -21.40
CA ALA A 1126 -50.29 90.64 -20.67
C ALA A 1126 -51.15 90.61 -19.40
N GLU A 1127 -52.34 90.01 -19.49
CA GLU A 1127 -53.24 89.75 -18.36
C GLU A 1127 -52.65 88.71 -17.40
N ALA A 1128 -51.88 87.74 -17.91
CA ALA A 1128 -51.06 86.84 -17.10
C ALA A 1128 -49.85 87.51 -16.42
N GLY A 1129 -49.66 88.83 -16.63
CA GLY A 1129 -48.62 89.63 -16.00
C GLY A 1129 -47.29 89.67 -16.76
N HIS A 1130 -47.23 89.16 -18.00
CA HIS A 1130 -45.99 89.14 -18.77
C HIS A 1130 -45.62 90.54 -19.29
N THR A 1131 -44.58 91.13 -18.70
CA THR A 1131 -44.18 92.54 -18.96
C THR A 1131 -43.90 92.85 -20.43
N ILE A 1132 -43.23 91.94 -21.17
CA ILE A 1132 -42.96 92.14 -22.60
C ILE A 1132 -44.26 92.11 -23.43
N ALA A 1133 -45.24 91.31 -23.02
CA ALA A 1133 -46.53 91.23 -23.71
C ALA A 1133 -47.33 92.51 -23.52
N GLN A 1134 -47.29 93.08 -22.31
CA GLN A 1134 -47.91 94.37 -22.00
C GLN A 1134 -47.31 95.48 -22.87
N TYR A 1135 -45.98 95.52 -23.01
CA TYR A 1135 -45.32 96.47 -23.91
C TYR A 1135 -45.71 96.24 -25.38
N ASN A 1136 -45.58 95.01 -25.90
CA ASN A 1136 -45.87 94.69 -27.30
C ASN A 1136 -47.36 94.89 -27.67
N LEU A 1137 -48.28 94.66 -26.73
CA LEU A 1137 -49.69 95.00 -26.89
C LEU A 1137 -49.89 96.51 -27.05
N GLY A 1138 -49.17 97.30 -26.24
CA GLY A 1138 -49.15 98.76 -26.37
C GLY A 1138 -48.66 99.22 -27.74
N VAL A 1139 -47.59 98.60 -28.26
CA VAL A 1139 -47.05 98.88 -29.61
C VAL A 1139 -48.07 98.54 -30.69
N LEU A 1140 -48.68 97.36 -30.62
CA LEU A 1140 -49.69 96.94 -31.59
C LEU A 1140 -50.87 97.92 -31.63
N LEU A 1141 -51.39 98.29 -30.46
CA LEU A 1141 -52.55 99.18 -30.34
C LEU A 1141 -52.26 100.62 -30.79
N ALA A 1142 -51.05 101.13 -30.53
CA ALA A 1142 -50.68 102.50 -30.86
C ALA A 1142 -50.21 102.67 -32.31
N ASP A 1143 -49.43 101.71 -32.83
CA ASP A 1143 -48.62 101.93 -34.03
C ASP A 1143 -49.01 101.02 -35.20
N LEU A 1144 -49.59 99.83 -34.94
CA LEU A 1144 -49.91 98.85 -35.98
C LEU A 1144 -51.41 98.77 -36.33
N LEU A 1145 -52.29 99.17 -35.42
CA LEU A 1145 -53.74 99.17 -35.62
C LEU A 1145 -54.20 100.44 -36.36
N ASP A 1146 -55.09 100.30 -37.36
CA ASP A 1146 -55.74 101.43 -38.04
C ASP A 1146 -57.27 101.36 -37.93
N PRO A 1147 -57.93 102.29 -37.21
CA PRO A 1147 -57.34 103.38 -36.42
C PRO A 1147 -56.70 102.88 -35.11
N PRO A 1148 -55.70 103.59 -34.56
CA PRO A 1148 -55.02 103.18 -33.33
C PRO A 1148 -55.89 103.38 -32.07
N ASP A 1149 -55.64 102.54 -31.05
CA ASP A 1149 -56.27 102.62 -29.73
C ASP A 1149 -55.26 103.13 -28.67
N LEU A 1150 -55.07 104.46 -28.67
CA LEU A 1150 -54.07 105.13 -27.83
C LEU A 1150 -54.40 105.08 -26.34
N ASP A 1151 -55.68 104.95 -25.98
CA ASP A 1151 -56.12 104.89 -24.58
C ASP A 1151 -55.79 103.54 -23.96
N GLU A 1152 -56.05 102.44 -24.68
CA GLU A 1152 -55.67 101.11 -24.24
C GLU A 1152 -54.14 100.92 -24.30
N ALA A 1153 -53.47 101.41 -25.34
CA ALA A 1153 -52.01 101.39 -25.43
C ALA A 1153 -51.34 102.09 -24.23
N ARG A 1154 -51.84 103.26 -23.82
CA ARG A 1154 -51.33 104.00 -22.66
C ARG A 1154 -51.46 103.20 -21.36
N ARG A 1155 -52.54 102.43 -21.18
CA ARG A 1155 -52.71 101.59 -19.99
C ARG A 1155 -51.63 100.51 -19.94
N TRP A 1156 -51.48 99.77 -21.02
CA TRP A 1156 -50.52 98.67 -21.07
C TRP A 1156 -49.07 99.13 -20.97
N TYR A 1157 -48.71 100.25 -21.60
CA TYR A 1157 -47.39 100.84 -21.40
C TYR A 1157 -47.16 101.30 -19.97
N THR A 1158 -48.18 101.82 -19.27
CA THR A 1158 -48.07 102.19 -17.84
C THR A 1158 -47.79 100.96 -17.00
N THR A 1159 -48.54 99.88 -17.21
CA THR A 1159 -48.33 98.62 -16.48
C THR A 1159 -46.93 98.04 -16.75
N ALA A 1160 -46.49 98.02 -18.00
CA ALA A 1160 -45.15 97.53 -18.35
C ALA A 1160 -44.03 98.40 -17.76
N ALA A 1161 -44.19 99.73 -17.76
CA ALA A 1161 -43.21 100.67 -17.18
C ALA A 1161 -43.14 100.56 -15.65
N GLU A 1162 -44.28 100.39 -14.97
CA GLU A 1162 -44.34 100.11 -13.53
C GLU A 1162 -43.67 98.76 -13.18
N ALA A 1163 -43.77 97.78 -14.09
CA ALA A 1163 -43.05 96.51 -14.01
C ALA A 1163 -41.58 96.60 -14.46
N GLY A 1164 -41.07 97.80 -14.76
CA GLY A 1164 -39.65 98.08 -15.03
C GLY A 1164 -39.23 98.05 -16.50
N HIS A 1165 -40.15 97.97 -17.47
CA HIS A 1165 -39.81 97.99 -18.90
C HIS A 1165 -39.43 99.40 -19.37
N SER A 1166 -38.15 99.61 -19.65
CA SER A 1166 -37.60 100.92 -20.02
C SER A 1166 -38.20 101.49 -21.30
N GLU A 1167 -38.41 100.66 -22.33
CA GLU A 1167 -38.97 101.12 -23.61
C GLU A 1167 -40.45 101.49 -23.51
N ALA A 1168 -41.18 100.89 -22.56
CA ALA A 1168 -42.57 101.25 -22.31
C ALA A 1168 -42.69 102.64 -21.68
N ALA A 1169 -41.74 103.00 -20.80
CA ALA A 1169 -41.66 104.34 -20.22
C ALA A 1169 -41.40 105.41 -21.29
N VAL A 1170 -40.55 105.11 -22.28
CA VAL A 1170 -40.27 106.01 -23.41
C VAL A 1170 -41.49 106.12 -24.34
N ALA A 1171 -42.17 105.01 -24.65
CA ALA A 1171 -43.37 105.03 -25.47
C ALA A 1171 -44.52 105.84 -24.83
N LEU A 1172 -44.64 105.84 -23.50
CA LEU A 1172 -45.59 106.70 -22.77
C LEU A 1172 -45.30 108.18 -22.94
N GLU A 1173 -44.03 108.58 -22.95
CA GLU A 1173 -43.64 109.98 -23.18
C GLU A 1173 -44.01 110.39 -24.61
N HIS A 1174 -43.76 109.53 -25.59
CA HIS A 1174 -44.13 109.79 -26.98
C HIS A 1174 -45.66 109.90 -27.20
N LEU A 1175 -46.45 109.06 -26.55
CA LEU A 1175 -47.93 109.15 -26.57
C LEU A 1175 -48.48 110.38 -25.85
N ARG A 1176 -47.73 110.99 -24.92
CA ARG A 1176 -48.12 112.27 -24.30
C ARG A 1176 -47.94 113.41 -25.28
N ASP A 1177 -46.89 113.37 -26.10
CA ASP A 1177 -46.56 114.41 -27.08
C ASP A 1177 -47.47 114.37 -28.33
N MET A 1178 -48.00 113.20 -28.72
CA MET A 1178 -48.98 113.08 -29.82
C MET A 1178 -50.42 113.49 -29.45
N GLY A 1179 -50.72 113.61 -28.15
CA GLY A 1179 -52.04 113.95 -27.62
C GLY A 1179 -52.24 115.43 -27.25
N SER A 1180 -51.29 116.31 -27.58
CA SER A 1180 -51.35 117.78 -27.42
C SER A 1180 -51.51 118.47 -28.76
#